data_AF-A0A3L7NQ01-F1
#
_entry.id   AF-A0A3L7NQ01-F1
#
_cell.length_a   1.000
_cell.length_b   1.000
_cell.length_c   1.000
_cell.angle_alpha   90.00
_cell.angle_beta   90.00
_cell.angle_gamma   90.00
#
_symmetry.space_group_name_H-M   'P 1'
#
loop_
_entity.id
_entity.type
_entity.pdbx_description
1 polymer ?
#
loop_
_entity_poly.entity_id
_entity_poly.type
_entity_poly.pdbx_seq_one_letter_code
_entity_poly.pdbx_strand_id
1 'polypeptide(L)'
;MPLHSCHCCGLIQTTYSLPDEVCCRCESELGAWWSGDSRNRLAMALSLTALVLYLPAVNWKFLRIEQLGRVHESSLLQGVRGLLTEGELFVGVIVLLFSIIFPVLKLSAILFLCQSRWQLQARHRAITYRAVEHLGRWGMLDVLLVAVMIAFIKLGGLVSFTAGPGVVLFATFVLLSVCASLAFDPHCLWAASSDGGLHPESIPPHPPAVATPGKPASLPDPSYPPAKKRTSWFHWPTWGVWLIPILTLFVVGGIAIHGWLNQPRRIEIAFQEGHGIQTGDELRYHGVVVGEVESVQFADSLKEVVVGVKLTPDGSRLSHEGSRFWIVRPQFDLTGITGLDTVVGAKYIAVQPGQEPGRMVQRFRGLAESPLPDLDFPGGIEVILESLDAQGLSPGTAIYYRRLRIGGVISSGLNLNQSRVEARVYIRPEYRDLIRSGTVFWNMSGVRFNGGLTELSVHIGPVESLVQGGIGVAVPATPGDPVSDGYRYRLAPKAEKEWFEWQPELGACPVPPPTQLPVLTAAKLQWTHDGLLRNSQRTRSGWVLTLDEKVYGPADLMTVPEDEIAGTASLTIGSEVYDEARMIAAKGNSQAFSSPAFPANMEAKLRPINIAEDCFLVTGGEQPPVFVAAGLFTAEGNAWSLDPDLPLSIQHHGGALVAHKDGAILGIVSVEGREFKVQSIPQ
;
A
#
# COMPACT_ATOMS: atom_id res chain seq x y z
N MET A 1 67.59 32.38 19.68
CA MET A 1 68.23 31.13 20.12
C MET A 1 67.13 30.11 20.37
N PRO A 2 67.05 28.99 19.64
CA PRO A 2 66.04 27.97 19.90
C PRO A 2 66.35 27.25 21.22
N LEU A 3 65.39 27.27 22.14
CA LEU A 3 65.43 26.59 23.42
C LEU A 3 64.51 25.36 23.31
N HIS A 4 65.02 24.16 23.62
CA HIS A 4 64.25 22.92 23.65
C HIS A 4 64.17 22.38 25.08
N SER A 5 62.99 21.96 25.54
CA SER A 5 62.80 21.34 26.85
C SER A 5 62.82 19.80 26.76
N CYS A 6 63.65 19.10 27.56
CA CYS A 6 63.58 17.62 27.67
C CYS A 6 62.20 17.21 28.20
N HIS A 7 61.49 16.36 27.46
CA HIS A 7 60.17 15.84 27.87
C HIS A 7 60.25 14.94 29.13
N CYS A 8 61.39 14.30 29.37
CA CYS A 8 61.59 13.37 30.48
C CYS A 8 61.97 14.09 31.79
N CYS A 9 62.79 15.15 31.74
CA CYS A 9 63.30 15.83 32.94
C CYS A 9 63.02 17.34 33.01
N GLY A 10 62.33 17.91 32.01
CA GLY A 10 61.94 19.32 31.97
C GLY A 10 63.08 20.33 31.78
N LEU A 11 64.31 19.88 31.50
CA LEU A 11 65.47 20.77 31.39
C LEU A 11 65.44 21.51 30.04
N ILE A 12 65.49 22.85 30.09
CA ILE A 12 65.51 23.73 28.91
C ILE A 12 66.96 23.93 28.46
N GLN A 13 67.27 23.65 27.19
CA GLN A 13 68.63 23.61 26.63
C GLN A 13 68.71 24.32 25.27
N THR A 14 69.86 24.92 24.97
CA THR A 14 70.17 25.54 23.67
C THR A 14 70.89 24.54 22.75
N THR A 15 70.42 24.37 21.52
CA THR A 15 70.80 23.26 20.62
C THR A 15 72.04 23.48 19.73
N TYR A 16 72.92 24.47 19.98
CA TYR A 16 74.01 24.80 19.05
C TYR A 16 75.28 23.92 19.12
N SER A 17 75.38 22.92 20.01
CA SER A 17 76.63 22.14 20.14
C SER A 17 76.47 20.66 20.49
N LEU A 18 75.52 19.95 19.90
CA LEU A 18 75.43 18.49 20.06
C LEU A 18 75.26 17.82 18.69
N PRO A 19 76.14 16.87 18.31
CA PRO A 19 75.98 16.07 17.08
C PRO A 19 74.73 15.20 17.09
N ASP A 20 74.23 14.84 18.29
CA ASP A 20 73.09 13.97 18.49
C ASP A 20 72.10 14.67 19.44
N GLU A 21 70.97 15.15 18.91
CA GLU A 21 69.89 15.87 19.62
C GLU A 21 69.38 15.11 20.86
N VAL A 22 70.13 15.13 21.96
CA VAL A 22 69.90 14.35 23.17
C VAL A 22 70.08 15.25 24.38
N CYS A 23 69.22 15.10 25.37
CA CYS A 23 69.25 15.95 26.55
C CYS A 23 70.46 15.63 27.44
N CYS A 24 71.21 16.67 27.82
CA CYS A 24 72.40 16.53 28.67
C CYS A 24 72.16 16.01 30.10
N ARG A 25 70.90 15.96 30.57
CA ARG A 25 70.54 15.46 31.91
C ARG A 25 69.91 14.07 31.91
N CYS A 26 68.93 13.86 31.03
CA CYS A 26 68.08 12.67 31.00
C CYS A 26 68.50 11.67 29.91
N GLU A 27 69.47 12.05 29.06
CA GLU A 27 69.89 11.33 27.85
C GLU A 27 68.74 10.95 26.91
N SER A 28 67.57 11.59 27.05
CA SER A 28 66.44 11.38 26.14
C SER A 28 66.64 12.22 24.88
N GLU A 29 66.34 11.66 23.71
CA GLU A 29 66.32 12.39 22.44
C GLU A 29 65.45 13.66 22.55
N LEU A 30 66.07 14.82 22.29
CA LEU A 30 65.48 16.15 22.25
C LEU A 30 64.76 16.45 20.92
N GLY A 31 64.88 15.59 19.91
CA GLY A 31 64.18 15.75 18.64
C GLY A 31 63.90 14.42 17.92
N ALA A 32 62.69 13.88 18.12
CA ALA A 32 62.10 12.90 17.19
C ALA A 32 60.59 12.64 17.39
N TRP A 33 59.84 13.48 18.11
CA TRP A 33 58.40 13.28 18.29
C TRP A 33 57.60 14.22 17.37
N TRP A 34 57.28 13.74 16.15
CA TRP A 34 56.60 14.43 15.05
C TRP A 34 57.18 15.83 14.78
N SER A 35 57.87 16.04 13.66
CA SER A 35 58.11 17.42 13.20
C SER A 35 56.75 18.13 13.21
N GLY A 36 56.57 19.24 13.93
CA GLY A 36 55.21 19.79 14.11
C GLY A 36 54.54 20.22 12.80
N ASP A 37 55.28 20.15 11.69
CA ASP A 37 54.79 20.16 10.32
C ASP A 37 53.88 18.97 9.94
N SER A 38 54.04 17.77 10.53
CA SER A 38 53.09 16.66 10.37
C SER A 38 51.83 16.87 11.22
N ARG A 39 51.95 17.46 12.42
CA ARG A 39 50.82 17.80 13.33
C ARG A 39 49.90 18.83 12.68
N ASN A 40 50.47 19.89 12.13
CA ASN A 40 49.70 20.92 11.44
C ASN A 40 49.10 20.43 10.12
N ARG A 41 49.74 19.49 9.42
CA ARG A 41 49.14 18.79 8.26
C ARG A 41 47.94 17.93 8.66
N LEU A 42 48.02 17.21 9.78
CA LEU A 42 46.87 16.50 10.36
C LEU A 42 45.75 17.46 10.76
N ALA A 43 46.07 18.56 11.45
CA ALA A 43 45.11 19.59 11.82
C ALA A 43 44.42 20.20 10.59
N MET A 44 45.17 20.41 9.50
CA MET A 44 44.63 20.89 8.23
C MET A 44 43.68 19.88 7.57
N ALA A 45 44.05 18.59 7.53
CA ALA A 45 43.18 17.56 6.97
C ALA A 45 41.90 17.36 7.81
N LEU A 46 42.00 17.36 9.14
CA LEU A 46 40.86 17.24 10.04
C LEU A 46 39.94 18.46 9.97
N SER A 47 40.49 19.67 9.91
CA SER A 47 39.67 20.90 9.76
C SER A 47 38.96 20.96 8.41
N LEU A 48 39.62 20.56 7.31
CA LEU A 48 38.98 20.45 6.01
C LEU A 48 37.86 19.41 6.02
N THR A 49 38.11 18.25 6.61
CA THR A 49 37.11 17.17 6.74
C THR A 49 35.90 17.64 7.55
N ALA A 50 36.12 18.31 8.67
CA ALA A 50 35.06 18.88 9.50
C ALA A 50 34.25 19.94 8.72
N LEU A 51 34.91 20.80 7.94
CA LEU A 51 34.23 21.80 7.11
C LEU A 51 33.35 21.16 6.02
N VAL A 52 33.81 20.07 5.40
CA VAL A 52 33.03 19.32 4.40
C VAL A 52 31.82 18.64 5.04
N LEU A 53 31.98 18.02 6.21
CA LEU A 53 30.88 17.38 6.96
C LEU A 53 29.88 18.38 7.54
N TYR A 54 30.32 19.60 7.82
CA TYR A 54 29.48 20.63 8.40
C TYR A 54 28.29 21.00 7.50
N LEU A 55 28.51 21.11 6.18
CA LEU A 55 27.46 21.46 5.21
C LEU A 55 26.25 20.49 5.24
N PRO A 56 26.42 19.17 5.09
CA PRO A 56 25.30 18.24 5.22
C PRO A 56 24.79 18.16 6.67
N ALA A 57 25.65 18.27 7.69
CA ALA A 57 25.24 18.19 9.09
C ALA A 57 24.23 19.28 9.50
N VAL A 58 24.39 20.52 9.01
CA VAL A 58 23.47 21.63 9.31
C VAL A 58 22.20 21.60 8.46
N ASN A 59 22.28 21.08 7.23
CA ASN A 59 21.16 21.06 6.29
C ASN A 59 20.27 19.82 6.44
N TRP A 60 20.81 18.69 6.88
CA TRP A 60 20.03 17.47 7.01
C TRP A 60 19.16 17.46 8.27
N LYS A 61 18.15 16.58 8.23
CA LYS A 61 17.14 16.45 9.26
C LYS A 61 17.81 16.05 10.58
N PHE A 62 17.68 16.92 11.57
CA PHE A 62 18.27 16.73 12.89
C PHE A 62 17.29 16.01 13.81
N LEU A 63 16.02 16.43 13.81
CA LEU A 63 14.98 15.87 14.68
C LEU A 63 13.71 15.56 13.88
N ARG A 64 13.13 14.38 14.12
CA ARG A 64 11.79 14.02 13.67
C ARG A 64 10.90 13.91 14.91
N ILE A 65 9.86 14.75 14.95
CA ILE A 65 8.86 14.77 16.02
C ILE A 65 7.55 14.22 15.46
N GLU A 66 7.00 13.20 16.11
CA GLU A 66 5.65 12.70 15.84
C GLU A 66 4.73 13.18 16.97
N GLN A 67 3.85 14.13 16.66
CA GLN A 67 2.79 14.57 17.59
C GLN A 67 1.44 14.45 16.89
N LEU A 68 0.51 13.70 17.47
CA LEU A 68 -0.91 13.63 17.02
C LEU A 68 -1.06 13.31 15.51
N GLY A 69 -0.20 12.45 14.96
CA GLY A 69 -0.21 12.10 13.54
C GLY A 69 0.43 13.12 12.59
N ARG A 70 0.87 14.29 13.09
CA ARG A 70 1.65 15.28 12.32
C ARG A 70 3.14 15.05 12.52
N VAL A 71 3.85 14.84 11.41
CA VAL A 71 5.30 14.61 11.39
C VAL A 71 6.00 15.94 11.13
N HIS A 72 6.51 16.60 12.17
CA HIS A 72 7.36 17.78 12.00
C HIS A 72 8.83 17.36 11.95
N GLU A 73 9.43 17.52 10.78
CA GLU A 73 10.86 17.35 10.56
C GLU A 73 11.54 18.72 10.56
N SER A 74 12.58 18.91 11.39
CA SER A 74 13.35 20.16 11.41
C SER A 74 14.86 19.89 11.27
N SER A 75 15.52 20.71 10.46
CA SER A 75 16.99 20.86 10.43
C SER A 75 17.41 21.96 11.40
N LEU A 76 18.70 22.03 11.75
CA LEU A 76 19.22 23.11 12.59
C LEU A 76 18.97 24.49 11.97
N LEU A 77 19.18 24.61 10.64
CA LEU A 77 18.94 25.86 9.92
C LEU A 77 17.45 26.23 9.89
N GLN A 78 16.58 25.24 9.72
CA GLN A 78 15.13 25.45 9.71
C GLN A 78 14.60 25.80 11.10
N GLY A 79 15.16 25.23 12.16
CA GLY A 79 14.87 25.62 13.54
C GLY A 79 15.24 27.09 13.80
N VAL A 80 16.43 27.53 13.39
CA VAL A 80 16.83 28.94 13.46
C VAL A 80 15.89 29.83 12.65
N ARG A 81 15.53 29.43 11.42
CA ARG A 81 14.60 30.19 10.58
C ARG A 81 13.21 30.29 11.23
N GLY A 82 12.71 29.20 11.81
CA GLY A 82 11.45 29.16 12.54
C GLY A 82 11.42 30.17 13.70
N LEU A 83 12.45 30.14 14.55
CA LEU A 83 12.62 31.09 15.66
C LEU A 83 12.65 32.55 15.18
N LEU A 84 13.32 32.84 14.06
CA LEU A 84 13.39 34.18 13.49
C LEU A 84 12.04 34.64 12.90
N THR A 85 11.27 33.73 12.30
CA THR A 85 9.95 34.04 11.73
C THR A 85 8.84 34.13 12.76
N GLU A 86 8.96 33.43 13.88
CA GLU A 86 8.00 33.45 14.99
C GLU A 86 8.15 34.69 15.91
N GLY A 87 9.16 35.53 15.65
CA GLY A 87 9.35 36.82 16.33
C GLY A 87 10.42 36.81 17.43
N GLU A 88 10.97 35.66 17.79
CA GLU A 88 12.03 35.51 18.80
C GLU A 88 13.44 35.76 18.22
N LEU A 89 13.60 36.96 17.62
CA LEU A 89 14.84 37.36 16.93
C LEU A 89 16.09 37.21 17.79
N PHE A 90 15.99 37.51 19.09
CA PHE A 90 17.11 37.44 20.03
C PHE A 90 17.66 36.01 20.15
N VAL A 91 16.78 35.03 20.40
CA VAL A 91 17.16 33.63 20.56
C VAL A 91 17.68 33.07 19.23
N GLY A 92 16.99 33.35 18.11
CA GLY A 92 17.40 32.90 16.78
C GLY A 92 18.80 33.37 16.38
N VAL A 93 19.13 34.66 16.61
CA VAL A 93 20.45 35.22 16.30
C VAL A 93 21.55 34.60 17.16
N ILE A 94 21.30 34.40 18.46
CA ILE A 94 22.29 33.75 19.35
C ILE A 94 22.57 32.32 18.87
N VAL A 95 21.54 31.51 18.62
CA VAL A 95 21.74 30.13 18.17
C VAL A 95 22.48 30.07 16.83
N LEU A 96 22.15 30.95 15.87
CA LEU A 96 22.86 31.08 14.60
C LEU A 96 24.36 31.40 14.81
N LEU A 97 24.65 32.37 15.66
CA LEU A 97 26.00 32.88 15.84
C LEU A 97 26.91 31.85 16.53
N PHE A 98 26.41 31.19 17.57
CA PHE A 98 27.14 30.18 18.35
C PHE A 98 27.21 28.80 17.70
N SER A 99 26.16 28.37 17.01
CA SER A 99 26.06 27.00 16.47
C SER A 99 26.54 26.88 15.03
N ILE A 100 26.51 27.99 14.27
CA ILE A 100 26.81 28.00 12.83
C ILE A 100 28.03 28.88 12.54
N ILE A 101 27.99 30.17 12.90
CA ILE A 101 29.02 31.14 12.45
C ILE A 101 30.37 30.90 13.13
N PHE A 102 30.41 30.85 14.47
CA PHE A 102 31.66 30.71 15.22
C PHE A 102 32.44 29.42 14.94
N PRO A 103 31.82 28.24 14.84
CA PRO A 103 32.54 27.01 14.52
C PRO A 103 33.16 27.02 13.13
N VAL A 104 32.43 27.51 12.12
CA VAL A 104 32.93 27.65 10.75
C VAL A 104 34.12 28.60 10.73
N LEU A 105 33.98 29.77 11.38
CA LEU A 105 35.03 30.77 11.43
C LEU A 105 36.29 30.24 12.13
N LYS A 106 36.14 29.49 13.24
CA LYS A 106 37.24 28.84 13.95
C LYS A 106 37.96 27.83 13.05
N LEU A 107 37.24 26.92 12.41
CA LEU A 107 37.83 25.89 11.56
C LEU A 107 38.49 26.48 10.31
N SER A 108 37.86 27.46 9.67
CA SER A 108 38.44 28.17 8.53
C SER A 108 39.72 28.91 8.93
N ALA A 109 39.77 29.49 10.12
CA ALA A 109 40.95 30.19 10.60
C ALA A 109 42.10 29.24 10.96
N ILE A 110 41.82 28.06 11.54
CA ILE A 110 42.82 27.00 11.75
C ILE A 110 43.36 26.49 10.40
N LEU A 111 42.47 26.20 9.46
CA LEU A 111 42.83 25.75 8.10
C LEU A 111 43.75 26.78 7.42
N PHE A 112 43.37 28.06 7.50
CA PHE A 112 44.12 29.19 6.95
C PHE A 112 45.50 29.35 7.61
N LEU A 113 45.59 29.25 8.94
CA LEU A 113 46.87 29.32 9.67
C LEU A 113 47.82 28.17 9.28
N CYS A 114 47.29 26.96 9.08
CA CYS A 114 48.08 25.81 8.63
C CYS A 114 48.57 25.96 7.18
N GLN A 115 47.72 26.48 6.28
CA GLN A 115 48.06 26.68 4.87
C GLN A 115 49.06 27.83 4.68
N SER A 116 48.89 28.91 5.44
CA SER A 116 49.61 30.17 5.25
C SER A 116 51.07 30.18 5.78
N ARG A 117 51.68 29.01 5.97
CA ARG A 117 53.09 28.91 6.35
C ARG A 117 54.02 29.62 5.34
N TRP A 118 53.59 29.77 4.09
CA TRP A 118 54.41 30.18 2.94
C TRP A 118 54.23 31.63 2.45
N GLN A 119 53.20 32.39 2.86
CA GLN A 119 52.87 33.66 2.16
C GLN A 119 52.54 34.88 3.04
N LEU A 120 52.09 34.74 4.29
CA LEU A 120 51.66 35.91 5.09
C LEU A 120 52.75 36.52 5.96
N GLN A 121 52.71 37.85 6.08
CA GLN A 121 53.45 38.63 7.08
C GLN A 121 53.08 38.22 8.51
N ALA A 122 54.05 38.26 9.42
CA ALA A 122 53.92 37.84 10.82
C ALA A 122 52.75 38.50 11.60
N ARG A 123 52.38 39.74 11.23
CA ARG A 123 51.27 40.49 11.86
C ARG A 123 49.90 39.83 11.64
N HIS A 124 49.59 39.45 10.40
CA HIS A 124 48.31 38.81 10.08
C HIS A 124 48.17 37.44 10.76
N ARG A 125 49.28 36.68 10.88
CA ARG A 125 49.31 35.41 11.62
C ARG A 125 48.96 35.58 13.11
N ALA A 126 49.51 36.62 13.76
CA ALA A 126 49.24 36.93 15.16
C ALA A 126 47.77 37.32 15.39
N ILE A 127 47.19 38.14 14.51
CA ILE A 127 45.81 38.59 14.61
C ILE A 127 44.85 37.41 14.45
N THR A 128 45.04 36.59 13.41
CA THR A 128 44.18 35.42 13.17
C THR A 128 44.29 34.40 14.31
N TYR A 129 45.49 34.15 14.84
CA TYR A 129 45.66 33.27 16.00
C TYR A 129 44.93 33.79 17.25
N ARG A 130 45.04 35.10 17.55
CA ARG A 130 44.29 35.71 18.67
C ARG A 130 42.78 35.62 18.47
N ALA A 131 42.32 35.82 17.23
CA ALA A 131 40.91 35.66 16.90
C ALA A 131 40.45 34.21 17.14
N VAL A 132 41.23 33.20 16.72
CA VAL A 132 40.94 31.77 16.96
C VAL A 132 40.86 31.46 18.45
N GLU A 133 41.79 31.96 19.26
CA GLU A 133 41.79 31.72 20.71
C GLU A 133 40.56 32.34 21.38
N HIS A 134 40.16 33.54 20.94
CA HIS A 134 38.95 34.19 21.42
C HIS A 134 37.69 33.43 20.99
N LEU A 135 37.55 33.13 19.69
CA LEU A 135 36.45 32.36 19.12
C LEU A 135 36.32 30.97 19.76
N GLY A 136 37.43 30.32 20.10
CA GLY A 136 37.45 29.02 20.77
C GLY A 136 36.80 29.02 22.15
N ARG A 137 36.84 30.15 22.88
CA ARG A 137 36.20 30.28 24.20
C ARG A 137 34.68 30.39 24.10
N TRP A 138 34.17 30.93 22.99
CA TRP A 138 32.74 31.13 22.75
C TRP A 138 32.11 29.98 21.96
N GLY A 139 32.87 29.33 21.07
CA GLY A 139 32.40 28.24 20.21
C GLY A 139 32.49 26.84 20.83
N MET A 140 31.89 26.62 22.00
CA MET A 140 31.77 25.29 22.65
C MET A 140 30.56 24.50 22.09
N LEU A 141 30.71 23.99 20.86
CA LEU A 141 29.71 23.11 20.24
C LEU A 141 29.48 21.80 20.99
N ASP A 142 30.49 21.35 21.72
CA ASP A 142 30.46 20.21 22.62
C ASP A 142 29.43 20.41 23.75
N VAL A 143 29.39 21.60 24.35
CA VAL A 143 28.41 21.93 25.40
C VAL A 143 27.00 21.97 24.84
N LEU A 144 26.83 22.54 23.64
CA LEU A 144 25.53 22.56 22.96
C LEU A 144 25.00 21.14 22.72
N LEU A 145 25.85 20.23 22.21
CA LEU A 145 25.48 18.84 21.97
C LEU A 145 25.04 18.14 23.27
N VAL A 146 25.77 18.36 24.37
CA VAL A 146 25.42 17.81 25.68
C VAL A 146 24.08 18.39 26.18
N ALA A 147 23.87 19.71 26.03
CA ALA A 147 22.62 20.36 26.43
C ALA A 147 21.42 19.81 25.66
N VAL A 148 21.55 19.63 24.33
CA VAL A 148 20.51 19.04 23.49
C VAL A 148 20.24 17.58 23.88
N MET A 149 21.28 16.79 24.16
CA MET A 149 21.12 15.41 24.62
C MET A 149 20.40 15.33 25.97
N ILE A 150 20.75 16.20 26.93
CA ILE A 150 20.07 16.27 28.23
C ILE A 150 18.60 16.68 28.05
N ALA A 151 18.33 17.67 27.20
CA ALA A 151 16.97 18.07 26.88
C ALA A 151 16.18 16.88 26.30
N PHE A 152 16.75 16.16 25.33
CA PHE A 152 16.14 14.99 24.72
C PHE A 152 15.80 13.89 25.74
N ILE A 153 16.75 13.55 26.62
CA ILE A 153 16.55 12.55 27.68
C ILE A 153 15.43 12.99 28.64
N LYS A 154 15.36 14.29 29.00
CA LYS A 154 14.32 14.81 29.90
C LYS A 154 12.94 14.91 29.25
N LEU A 155 12.88 15.15 27.94
CA LEU A 155 11.64 15.28 27.16
C LEU A 155 11.08 13.94 26.67
N GLY A 156 11.90 12.88 26.65
CA GLY A 156 11.54 11.55 26.13
C GLY A 156 10.39 10.82 26.85
N GLY A 157 9.87 11.36 27.95
CA GLY A 157 8.68 10.84 28.62
C GLY A 157 7.34 11.31 28.02
N LEU A 158 7.34 12.30 27.13
CA LEU A 158 6.11 12.94 26.61
C LEU A 158 5.93 12.83 25.09
N VAL A 159 7.00 12.58 24.31
CA VAL A 159 6.98 12.62 22.84
C VAL A 159 7.97 11.60 22.27
N SER A 160 7.57 10.85 21.22
CA SER A 160 8.43 9.89 20.50
C SER A 160 9.39 10.63 19.57
N PHE A 161 10.59 10.93 20.08
CA PHE A 161 11.62 11.55 19.27
C PHE A 161 12.47 10.49 18.56
N THR A 162 12.61 10.60 17.24
CA THR A 162 13.56 9.78 16.47
C THR A 162 14.72 10.66 16.00
N ALA A 163 15.95 10.25 16.34
CA ALA A 163 17.16 10.94 15.89
C ALA A 163 17.35 10.74 14.39
N GLY A 164 17.44 11.85 13.64
CA GLY A 164 17.72 11.81 12.20
C GLY A 164 19.21 11.51 11.90
N PRO A 165 19.55 11.17 10.65
CA PRO A 165 20.94 10.96 10.23
C PRO A 165 21.82 12.21 10.41
N GLY A 166 21.22 13.42 10.46
CA GLY A 166 21.93 14.67 10.72
C GLY A 166 22.63 14.69 12.09
N VAL A 167 22.10 14.01 13.10
CA VAL A 167 22.70 13.97 14.46
C VAL A 167 24.06 13.28 14.42
N VAL A 168 24.20 12.18 13.67
CA VAL A 168 25.46 11.44 13.55
C VAL A 168 26.50 12.30 12.84
N LEU A 169 26.13 12.92 11.71
CA LEU A 169 27.04 13.82 10.99
C LEU A 169 27.49 15.00 11.84
N PHE A 170 26.57 15.59 12.61
CA PHE A 170 26.87 16.69 13.52
C PHE A 170 27.80 16.26 14.66
N ALA A 171 27.55 15.10 15.29
CA ALA A 171 28.40 14.56 16.34
C ALA A 171 29.82 14.23 15.83
N THR A 172 29.94 13.61 14.66
CA THR A 172 31.24 13.34 14.02
C THR A 172 31.97 14.65 13.69
N PHE A 173 31.25 15.66 13.20
CA PHE A 173 31.80 17.00 12.96
C PHE A 173 32.36 17.63 14.25
N VAL A 174 31.62 17.59 15.35
CA VAL A 174 32.06 18.13 16.65
C VAL A 174 33.33 17.42 17.12
N LEU A 175 33.37 16.08 17.04
CA LEU A 175 34.55 15.29 17.41
C LEU A 175 35.78 15.66 16.56
N LEU A 176 35.61 15.75 15.24
CA LEU A 176 36.69 16.13 14.33
C LEU A 176 37.19 17.55 14.57
N SER A 177 36.30 18.49 14.93
CA SER A 177 36.65 19.87 15.30
C SER A 177 37.51 19.94 16.57
N VAL A 178 37.18 19.12 17.58
CA VAL A 178 38.00 18.99 18.79
C VAL A 178 39.35 18.38 18.46
N CYS A 179 39.39 17.28 17.71
CA CYS A 179 40.63 16.64 17.27
C CYS A 179 41.51 17.58 16.43
N ALA A 180 40.93 18.39 15.54
CA ALA A 180 41.67 19.40 14.77
C ALA A 180 42.29 20.47 15.68
N SER A 181 41.57 20.88 16.72
CA SER A 181 42.08 21.84 17.72
C SER A 181 43.24 21.26 18.55
N LEU A 182 43.17 19.97 18.90
CA LEU A 182 44.22 19.27 19.64
C LEU A 182 45.46 18.93 18.78
N ALA A 183 45.24 18.71 17.48
CA ALA A 183 46.30 18.44 16.52
C ALA A 183 47.07 19.72 16.13
N PHE A 184 46.45 20.90 16.23
CA PHE A 184 47.07 22.17 15.88
C PHE A 184 48.19 22.56 16.86
N ASP A 185 49.41 22.71 16.34
CA ASP A 185 50.57 23.15 17.10
C ASP A 185 50.94 24.61 16.73
N PRO A 186 50.70 25.59 17.62
CA PRO A 186 50.98 27.00 17.36
C PRO A 186 52.48 27.32 17.30
N HIS A 187 53.36 26.49 17.88
CA HIS A 187 54.81 26.76 17.88
C HIS A 187 55.40 26.70 16.46
N CYS A 188 54.84 25.83 15.62
CA CYS A 188 55.27 25.67 14.23
C CYS A 188 54.96 26.88 13.34
N LEU A 189 54.02 27.75 13.74
CA LEU A 189 53.68 28.97 13.02
C LEU A 189 54.84 29.99 13.01
N TRP A 190 55.62 29.99 14.09
CA TRP A 190 56.70 30.95 14.35
C TRP A 190 58.09 30.41 14.00
N ALA A 191 58.29 29.09 14.09
CA ALA A 191 59.56 28.43 13.74
C ALA A 191 60.01 28.66 12.28
N ALA A 192 59.08 28.85 11.33
CA ALA A 192 59.43 29.13 9.94
C ALA A 192 59.97 30.56 9.70
N SER A 193 59.80 31.48 10.66
CA SER A 193 60.26 32.87 10.53
C SER A 193 61.69 33.10 11.07
N SER A 194 62.24 32.15 11.84
CA SER A 194 63.58 32.26 12.43
C SER A 194 64.71 31.90 11.46
N ASP A 195 64.43 31.21 10.35
CA ASP A 195 65.44 30.80 9.37
C ASP A 195 65.86 31.93 8.40
N GLY A 196 65.12 33.05 8.40
CA GLY A 196 65.32 34.15 7.46
C GLY A 196 66.21 35.32 7.94
N GLY A 197 66.97 35.18 9.03
CA GLY A 197 67.61 36.36 9.65
C GLY A 197 68.87 36.18 10.49
N LEU A 198 69.55 35.03 10.45
CA LEU A 198 70.88 34.89 11.08
C LEU A 198 71.95 34.75 9.98
N HIS A 199 72.43 35.89 9.49
CA HIS A 199 73.75 35.94 8.83
C HIS A 199 74.80 35.40 9.83
N PRO A 200 75.68 34.45 9.45
CA PRO A 200 76.69 33.89 10.34
C PRO A 200 77.79 34.86 10.81
N GLU A 201 77.71 36.15 10.51
CA GLU A 201 78.90 37.03 10.44
C GLU A 201 79.00 38.10 11.54
N SER A 202 78.24 38.00 12.64
CA SER A 202 78.35 38.99 13.73
C SER A 202 78.34 38.41 15.14
N ILE A 203 78.92 37.22 15.34
CA ILE A 203 79.33 36.80 16.69
C ILE A 203 80.78 37.29 16.88
N PRO A 204 81.07 38.27 17.75
CA PRO A 204 82.45 38.62 18.05
C PRO A 204 83.16 37.38 18.63
N PRO A 205 84.42 37.09 18.24
CA PRO A 205 85.15 35.96 18.78
C PRO A 205 85.24 36.10 20.30
N HIS A 206 84.88 35.03 21.02
CA HIS A 206 85.13 34.93 22.45
C HIS A 206 86.62 35.19 22.73
N PRO A 207 86.97 35.95 23.78
CA PRO A 207 88.37 36.09 24.19
C PRO A 207 88.95 34.71 24.52
N PRO A 208 90.24 34.45 24.26
CA PRO A 208 90.85 33.16 24.54
C PRO A 208 90.70 32.83 26.03
N ALA A 209 90.29 31.59 26.30
CA ALA A 209 90.12 31.06 27.64
C ALA A 209 91.41 31.25 28.44
N VAL A 210 91.34 32.03 29.51
CA VAL A 210 92.38 32.08 30.54
C VAL A 210 92.50 30.67 31.11
N ALA A 211 93.68 30.07 30.97
CA ALA A 211 93.99 28.77 31.54
C ALA A 211 93.91 28.86 33.07
N THR A 212 92.87 28.28 33.67
CA THR A 212 92.86 27.94 35.09
C THR A 212 93.68 26.67 35.27
N PRO A 213 94.79 26.69 36.05
CA PRO A 213 95.52 25.47 36.37
C PRO A 213 94.73 24.71 37.45
N GLY A 214 94.34 23.47 37.15
CA GLY A 214 93.72 22.56 38.11
C GLY A 214 92.41 21.93 37.64
N LYS A 215 92.47 21.04 36.65
CA LYS A 215 91.42 20.05 36.41
C LYS A 215 92.07 18.67 36.39
N PRO A 216 91.78 17.78 37.36
CA PRO A 216 92.38 16.45 37.40
C PRO A 216 91.80 15.53 36.32
N ALA A 217 92.68 14.64 35.85
CA ALA A 217 92.51 13.40 35.07
C ALA A 217 91.18 13.17 34.32
N SER A 218 91.31 13.09 33.00
CA SER A 218 90.35 12.53 32.05
C SER A 218 89.82 11.16 32.49
N LEU A 219 88.50 11.07 32.69
CA LEU A 219 87.78 9.80 32.68
C LEU A 219 87.77 9.24 31.24
N PRO A 220 87.80 7.90 31.05
CA PRO A 220 87.74 7.30 29.73
C PRO A 220 86.39 7.59 29.06
N ASP A 221 86.45 7.92 27.78
CA ASP A 221 85.30 8.18 26.91
C ASP A 221 84.42 6.92 26.84
N PRO A 222 83.15 6.95 27.32
CA PRO A 222 82.26 5.83 27.13
C PRO A 222 81.92 5.75 25.64
N SER A 223 82.41 4.70 24.98
CA SER A 223 81.99 4.32 23.63
C SER A 223 80.50 3.98 23.65
N TYR A 224 79.66 4.96 23.30
CA TYR A 224 78.23 4.74 23.18
C TYR A 224 77.95 3.84 21.97
N PRO A 225 77.12 2.78 22.11
CA PRO A 225 76.63 2.04 20.97
C PRO A 225 75.74 2.96 20.13
N PRO A 226 75.74 2.84 18.79
CA PRO A 226 74.88 3.68 17.94
C PRO A 226 73.41 3.49 18.33
N ALA A 227 72.71 4.60 18.55
CA ALA A 227 71.29 4.62 18.86
C ALA A 227 70.52 3.82 17.79
N LYS A 228 69.85 2.75 18.22
CA LYS A 228 68.95 1.98 17.34
C LYS A 228 67.78 2.89 16.97
N LYS A 229 67.72 3.32 15.71
CA LYS A 229 66.54 3.97 15.12
C LYS A 229 65.31 3.10 15.41
N ARG A 230 64.50 3.54 16.37
CA ARG A 230 63.24 2.87 16.69
C ARG A 230 62.27 3.24 15.57
N THR A 231 62.16 2.35 14.58
CA THR A 231 61.20 2.50 13.50
C THR A 231 59.81 2.46 14.13
N SER A 232 59.15 3.62 14.23
CA SER A 232 57.74 3.64 14.60
C SER A 232 56.99 2.90 13.49
N TRP A 233 56.32 1.80 13.86
CA TRP A 233 55.62 0.89 12.93
C TRP A 233 54.48 1.55 12.14
N PHE A 234 54.18 2.82 12.42
CA PHE A 234 53.08 3.58 11.84
C PHE A 234 53.53 4.96 11.33
N HIS A 235 54.56 5.00 10.49
CA HIS A 235 54.84 6.15 9.63
C HIS A 235 53.77 6.20 8.52
N TRP A 236 52.63 6.84 8.79
CA TRP A 236 51.75 7.25 7.70
C TRP A 236 52.52 8.22 6.81
N PRO A 237 52.63 7.94 5.49
CA PRO A 237 53.25 8.91 4.61
C PRO A 237 52.41 10.19 4.65
N THR A 238 53.06 11.35 4.54
CA THR A 238 52.42 12.67 4.71
C THR A 238 51.24 12.92 3.75
N TRP A 239 51.13 12.15 2.67
CA TRP A 239 49.98 12.13 1.76
C TRP A 239 48.77 11.35 2.28
N GLY A 240 48.96 10.33 3.14
CA GLY A 240 47.89 9.47 3.65
C GLY A 240 46.85 10.22 4.49
N VAL A 241 47.27 11.31 5.16
CA VAL A 241 46.38 12.19 5.93
C VAL A 241 45.29 12.83 5.05
N TRP A 242 45.59 13.08 3.77
CA TRP A 242 44.63 13.66 2.82
C TRP A 242 43.59 12.68 2.28
N LEU A 243 43.75 11.37 2.53
CA LEU A 243 42.71 10.40 2.21
C LEU A 243 41.45 10.63 3.06
N ILE A 244 41.59 11.16 4.28
CA ILE A 244 40.47 11.43 5.20
C ILE A 244 39.44 12.40 4.58
N PRO A 245 39.81 13.62 4.13
CA PRO A 245 38.87 14.53 3.50
C PRO A 245 38.34 14.01 2.15
N ILE A 246 39.15 13.31 1.36
CA ILE A 246 38.73 12.76 0.07
C ILE A 246 37.66 11.68 0.28
N LEU A 247 37.92 10.71 1.15
CA LEU A 247 36.96 9.65 1.50
C LEU A 247 35.66 10.25 2.03
N THR A 248 35.77 11.24 2.91
CA THR A 248 34.60 11.93 3.47
C THR A 248 33.78 12.63 2.40
N LEU A 249 34.44 13.28 1.43
CA LEU A 249 33.77 13.92 0.30
C LEU A 249 33.05 12.90 -0.60
N PHE A 250 33.63 11.72 -0.83
CA PHE A 250 32.95 10.62 -1.54
C PHE A 250 31.74 10.08 -0.77
N VAL A 251 31.85 9.89 0.54
CA VAL A 251 30.74 9.40 1.39
C VAL A 251 29.61 10.44 1.41
N VAL A 252 29.92 11.70 1.70
CA VAL A 252 28.94 12.80 1.69
C VAL A 252 28.32 12.96 0.31
N GLY A 253 29.13 12.92 -0.75
CA GLY A 253 28.67 12.97 -2.13
C GLY A 253 27.74 11.81 -2.49
N GLY A 254 28.10 10.58 -2.10
CA GLY A 254 27.28 9.38 -2.33
C GLY A 254 25.93 9.46 -1.64
N ILE A 255 25.88 9.90 -0.38
CA ILE A 255 24.61 10.06 0.32
C ILE A 255 23.80 11.24 -0.25
N ALA A 256 24.45 12.34 -0.65
CA ALA A 256 23.78 13.46 -1.31
C ALA A 256 23.18 13.05 -2.66
N ILE A 257 23.91 12.26 -3.47
CA ILE A 257 23.43 11.71 -4.73
C ILE A 257 22.26 10.75 -4.48
N HIS A 258 22.36 9.86 -3.50
CA HIS A 258 21.28 8.97 -3.12
C HIS A 258 20.03 9.75 -2.66
N GLY A 259 20.21 10.84 -1.90
CA GLY A 259 19.13 11.73 -1.50
C GLY A 259 18.51 12.51 -2.66
N TRP A 260 19.32 12.87 -3.66
CA TRP A 260 18.86 13.57 -4.86
C TRP A 260 18.11 12.64 -5.84
N LEU A 261 18.60 11.42 -6.02
CA LEU A 261 17.95 10.40 -6.86
C LEU A 261 16.62 9.91 -6.27
N ASN A 262 16.50 9.90 -4.94
CA ASN A 262 15.31 9.43 -4.23
C ASN A 262 14.42 10.57 -3.70
N GLN A 263 14.37 11.73 -4.38
CA GLN A 263 13.51 12.81 -3.93
C GLN A 263 12.03 12.42 -3.99
N PRO A 264 11.25 12.71 -2.93
CA PRO A 264 9.83 12.43 -2.91
C PRO A 264 9.15 13.23 -4.02
N ARG A 265 8.35 12.53 -4.82
CA ARG A 265 7.73 13.11 -6.01
C ARG A 265 6.63 14.08 -5.60
N ARG A 266 6.64 15.28 -6.17
CA ARG A 266 5.65 16.33 -5.91
C ARG A 266 4.68 16.42 -7.07
N ILE A 267 3.40 16.56 -6.76
CA ILE A 267 2.34 16.81 -7.74
C ILE A 267 1.56 18.05 -7.35
N GLU A 268 1.03 18.75 -8.35
CA GLU A 268 0.16 19.91 -8.19
C GLU A 268 -1.24 19.53 -8.64
N ILE A 269 -2.24 19.74 -7.77
CA ILE A 269 -3.64 19.45 -8.06
C ILE A 269 -4.41 20.77 -8.02
N ALA A 270 -4.98 21.16 -9.15
CA ALA A 270 -5.78 22.38 -9.27
C ALA A 270 -7.26 22.10 -9.04
N PHE A 271 -7.84 22.67 -8.00
CA PHE A 271 -9.27 22.62 -7.68
C PHE A 271 -9.93 23.99 -7.95
N GLN A 272 -11.21 24.01 -8.29
CA GLN A 272 -11.95 25.29 -8.35
C GLN A 272 -12.18 25.88 -6.95
N GLU A 273 -12.39 25.03 -5.96
CA GLU A 273 -12.59 25.41 -4.57
C GLU A 273 -11.66 24.60 -3.66
N GLY A 274 -11.03 25.26 -2.67
CA GLY A 274 -10.11 24.59 -1.75
C GLY A 274 -10.80 23.81 -0.62
N HIS A 275 -12.10 24.00 -0.41
CA HIS A 275 -12.93 23.39 0.65
C HIS A 275 -12.28 23.36 2.05
N GLY A 276 -11.37 24.29 2.33
CA GLY A 276 -10.61 24.41 3.57
C GLY A 276 -9.61 23.28 3.85
N ILE A 277 -9.01 22.71 2.81
CA ILE A 277 -7.78 21.88 2.88
C ILE A 277 -6.63 22.73 3.43
N GLN A 278 -5.80 22.14 4.28
CA GLN A 278 -4.64 22.76 4.91
C GLN A 278 -3.35 21.97 4.66
N THR A 279 -2.21 22.62 4.87
CA THR A 279 -0.91 21.93 4.91
C THR A 279 -0.92 20.85 5.99
N GLY A 280 -0.49 19.64 5.63
CA GLY A 280 -0.52 18.45 6.49
C GLY A 280 -1.75 17.56 6.32
N ASP A 281 -2.75 17.96 5.52
CA ASP A 281 -3.86 17.06 5.16
C ASP A 281 -3.36 15.89 4.29
N GLU A 282 -4.07 14.76 4.35
CA GLU A 282 -3.61 13.51 3.74
C GLU A 282 -4.15 13.31 2.32
N LEU A 283 -3.36 12.66 1.46
CA LEU A 283 -3.82 12.06 0.21
C LEU A 283 -4.00 10.55 0.44
N ARG A 284 -5.20 10.03 0.19
CA ARG A 284 -5.56 8.63 0.46
C ARG A 284 -6.04 7.88 -0.79
N TYR A 285 -5.62 6.63 -0.92
CA TYR A 285 -6.13 5.67 -1.88
C TYR A 285 -6.70 4.46 -1.13
N HIS A 286 -7.98 4.13 -1.32
CA HIS A 286 -8.68 3.08 -0.56
C HIS A 286 -8.45 3.15 0.98
N GLY A 287 -8.40 4.36 1.54
CA GLY A 287 -8.17 4.57 2.97
C GLY A 287 -6.70 4.49 3.42
N VAL A 288 -5.76 4.18 2.52
CA VAL A 288 -4.32 4.16 2.80
C VAL A 288 -3.68 5.49 2.44
N VAL A 289 -2.82 6.02 3.31
CA VAL A 289 -2.10 7.28 3.08
C VAL A 289 -1.01 7.07 2.02
N VAL A 290 -1.14 7.79 0.91
CA VAL A 290 -0.24 7.73 -0.25
C VAL A 290 0.47 9.06 -0.54
N GLY A 291 0.15 10.10 0.22
CA GLY A 291 0.81 11.40 0.18
C GLY A 291 0.31 12.36 1.23
N GLU A 292 0.92 13.54 1.29
CA GLU A 292 0.61 14.60 2.25
C GLU A 292 0.63 15.97 1.54
N VAL A 293 -0.30 16.85 1.91
CA VAL A 293 -0.40 18.21 1.38
C VAL A 293 0.75 19.06 1.92
N GLU A 294 1.66 19.50 1.03
CA GLU A 294 2.80 20.34 1.36
C GLU A 294 2.44 21.84 1.33
N SER A 295 1.58 22.26 0.38
CA SER A 295 1.17 23.66 0.27
C SER A 295 -0.20 23.83 -0.38
N VAL A 296 -0.87 24.93 -0.02
CA VAL A 296 -2.15 25.35 -0.61
C VAL A 296 -2.01 26.82 -1.00
N GLN A 297 -2.14 27.11 -2.29
CA GLN A 297 -1.99 28.47 -2.83
C GLN A 297 -3.09 28.76 -3.84
N PHE A 298 -3.44 30.02 -4.04
CA PHE A 298 -4.29 30.40 -5.17
C PHE A 298 -3.44 30.48 -6.43
N ALA A 299 -3.98 30.04 -7.57
CA ALA A 299 -3.39 30.32 -8.86
C ALA A 299 -3.33 31.84 -9.11
N ASP A 300 -2.42 32.30 -9.97
CA ASP A 300 -2.29 33.73 -10.32
C ASP A 300 -3.60 34.34 -10.85
N SER A 301 -4.47 33.51 -11.43
CA SER A 301 -5.79 33.90 -11.93
C SER A 301 -6.84 34.12 -10.84
N LEU A 302 -6.56 33.73 -9.60
CA LEU A 302 -7.47 33.68 -8.45
C LEU A 302 -8.74 32.83 -8.65
N LYS A 303 -8.85 32.09 -9.76
CA LYS A 303 -10.01 31.24 -10.08
C LYS A 303 -9.89 29.80 -9.57
N GLU A 304 -8.68 29.38 -9.24
CA GLU A 304 -8.36 28.01 -8.87
C GLU A 304 -7.43 28.00 -7.66
N VAL A 305 -7.57 26.98 -6.82
CA VAL A 305 -6.69 26.67 -5.71
C VAL A 305 -5.75 25.56 -6.15
N VAL A 306 -4.45 25.82 -6.12
CA VAL A 306 -3.40 24.86 -6.44
C VAL A 306 -2.90 24.25 -5.13
N VAL A 307 -3.10 22.94 -5.00
CA VAL A 307 -2.65 22.15 -3.85
C VAL A 307 -1.42 21.35 -4.26
N GLY A 308 -0.28 21.64 -3.63
CA GLY A 308 0.95 20.88 -3.80
C GLY A 308 0.97 19.69 -2.85
N VAL A 309 1.05 18.48 -3.38
CA VAL A 309 1.06 17.23 -2.62
C VAL A 309 2.40 16.50 -2.80
N LYS A 310 2.98 16.08 -1.68
CA LYS A 310 4.19 15.26 -1.63
C LYS A 310 3.77 13.79 -1.55
N LEU A 311 4.13 13.01 -2.56
CA LEU A 311 3.80 11.59 -2.62
C LEU A 311 4.82 10.74 -1.84
N THR A 312 4.32 9.65 -1.26
CA THR A 312 5.17 8.57 -0.74
C THR A 312 5.79 7.77 -1.90
N PRO A 313 6.82 6.93 -1.66
CA PRO A 313 7.38 6.05 -2.69
C PRO A 313 6.30 5.19 -3.38
N ASP A 314 5.33 4.68 -2.61
CA ASP A 314 4.21 3.90 -3.14
C ASP A 314 3.22 4.76 -3.93
N GLY A 315 2.89 5.95 -3.41
CA GLY A 315 2.02 6.91 -4.07
C GLY A 315 2.58 7.46 -5.38
N SER A 316 3.90 7.38 -5.60
CA SER A 316 4.53 7.86 -6.83
C SER A 316 3.97 7.19 -8.10
N ARG A 317 3.49 5.95 -8.00
CA ARG A 317 2.86 5.21 -9.11
C ARG A 317 1.53 5.79 -9.54
N LEU A 318 0.89 6.59 -8.68
CA LEU A 318 -0.40 7.25 -8.96
C LEU A 318 -0.23 8.53 -9.78
N SER A 319 1.00 8.99 -10.03
CA SER A 319 1.28 10.21 -10.81
C SER A 319 1.34 9.98 -12.33
N HIS A 320 0.37 9.24 -12.89
CA HIS A 320 0.23 9.00 -14.32
C HIS A 320 -1.04 9.66 -14.88
N GLU A 321 -1.03 9.87 -16.20
CA GLU A 321 -2.17 10.39 -16.95
C GLU A 321 -3.38 9.46 -16.79
N GLY A 322 -4.54 10.02 -16.45
CA GLY A 322 -5.75 9.26 -16.13
C GLY A 322 -6.10 9.21 -14.64
N SER A 323 -5.15 9.51 -13.74
CA SER A 323 -5.44 9.62 -12.31
C SER A 323 -6.38 10.78 -11.99
N ARG A 324 -7.42 10.50 -11.21
CA ARG A 324 -8.46 11.46 -10.81
C ARG A 324 -8.36 11.73 -9.32
N PHE A 325 -8.47 12.99 -8.93
CA PHE A 325 -8.32 13.44 -7.54
C PHE A 325 -9.56 14.24 -7.13
N TRP A 326 -10.06 14.07 -5.91
CA TRP A 326 -11.18 14.85 -5.38
C TRP A 326 -11.05 15.07 -3.87
N ILE A 327 -11.67 16.13 -3.36
CA ILE A 327 -11.69 16.42 -1.93
C ILE A 327 -12.86 15.67 -1.28
N VAL A 328 -12.59 14.82 -0.30
CA VAL A 328 -13.64 14.13 0.45
C VAL A 328 -14.14 15.03 1.58
N ARG A 329 -15.46 15.24 1.62
CA ARG A 329 -16.14 16.11 2.57
C ARG A 329 -16.98 15.26 3.55
N PRO A 330 -17.05 15.60 4.84
CA PRO A 330 -18.04 15.02 5.74
C PRO A 330 -19.44 15.34 5.20
N GLN A 331 -20.21 14.31 4.85
CA GLN A 331 -21.61 14.45 4.49
C GLN A 331 -22.46 14.04 5.69
N PHE A 332 -23.25 14.98 6.20
CA PHE A 332 -24.23 14.69 7.24
C PHE A 332 -25.50 14.15 6.56
N ASP A 333 -25.61 12.83 6.43
CA ASP A 333 -26.85 12.18 6.00
C ASP A 333 -27.69 11.82 7.25
N LEU A 334 -28.99 12.10 7.19
CA LEU A 334 -29.95 11.88 8.29
C LEU A 334 -30.23 10.38 8.54
N THR A 335 -29.68 9.50 7.71
CA THR A 335 -29.89 8.04 7.73
C THR A 335 -28.76 7.25 8.37
N GLY A 336 -27.66 7.90 8.77
CA GLY A 336 -26.52 7.24 9.40
C GLY A 336 -25.27 8.08 9.26
N ILE A 337 -24.47 8.14 10.31
CA ILE A 337 -23.28 8.97 10.35
C ILE A 337 -22.13 8.23 9.63
N THR A 338 -22.10 8.27 8.30
CA THR A 338 -20.87 7.94 7.56
C THR A 338 -19.92 9.13 7.60
N GLY A 339 -18.70 8.93 8.08
CA GLY A 339 -17.71 10.00 8.26
C GLY A 339 -17.61 10.55 9.68
N LEU A 340 -17.98 9.79 10.73
CA LEU A 340 -17.63 10.12 12.12
C LEU A 340 -16.13 10.37 12.30
N ASP A 341 -15.29 9.71 11.49
CA ASP A 341 -13.85 9.93 11.41
C ASP A 341 -13.49 11.37 11.03
N THR A 342 -14.38 12.08 10.32
CA THR A 342 -14.24 13.48 9.89
C THR A 342 -15.03 14.49 10.73
N VAL A 343 -15.89 14.02 11.66
CA VAL A 343 -16.54 14.90 12.65
C VAL A 343 -15.52 15.39 13.69
N VAL A 344 -14.39 14.69 13.82
CA VAL A 344 -13.21 15.11 14.61
C VAL A 344 -11.90 15.08 13.79
N GLY A 345 -11.86 14.42 12.62
CA GLY A 345 -10.64 14.24 11.83
C GLY A 345 -10.49 15.13 10.59
N ALA A 346 -9.24 15.25 10.15
CA ALA A 346 -8.79 16.10 9.06
C ALA A 346 -9.49 15.81 7.73
N LYS A 347 -9.66 16.86 6.92
CA LYS A 347 -10.09 16.73 5.52
C LYS A 347 -8.99 16.02 4.75
N TYR A 348 -9.36 15.23 3.74
CA TYR A 348 -8.38 14.51 2.94
C TYR A 348 -8.75 14.52 1.46
N ILE A 349 -7.73 14.35 0.64
CA ILE A 349 -7.87 14.21 -0.81
C ILE A 349 -7.90 12.71 -1.11
N ALA A 350 -8.86 12.26 -1.90
CA ALA A 350 -8.89 10.90 -2.44
C ALA A 350 -8.37 10.88 -3.87
N VAL A 351 -7.80 9.74 -4.26
CA VAL A 351 -7.30 9.49 -5.62
C VAL A 351 -7.86 8.18 -6.17
N GLN A 352 -8.07 8.14 -7.48
CA GLN A 352 -8.34 6.92 -8.24
C GLN A 352 -7.34 6.86 -9.40
N PRO A 353 -6.55 5.77 -9.53
CA PRO A 353 -5.63 5.61 -10.65
C PRO A 353 -6.38 5.38 -11.96
N GLY A 354 -5.77 5.71 -13.09
CA GLY A 354 -6.29 5.34 -14.40
C GLY A 354 -6.17 3.83 -14.64
N GLN A 355 -7.06 3.28 -15.48
CA GLN A 355 -7.05 1.85 -15.85
C GLN A 355 -5.81 1.46 -16.67
N GLU A 356 -5.21 2.41 -17.39
CA GLU A 356 -3.98 2.19 -18.15
C GLU A 356 -2.79 2.93 -17.52
N PRO A 357 -1.60 2.28 -17.41
CA PRO A 357 -0.39 2.95 -16.96
C PRO A 357 0.07 3.96 -18.02
N GLY A 358 -0.43 5.19 -17.90
CA GLY A 358 -0.17 6.29 -18.82
C GLY A 358 1.17 7.00 -18.59
N ARG A 359 1.41 8.06 -19.38
CA ARG A 359 2.60 8.91 -19.23
C ARG A 359 2.59 9.57 -17.85
N MET A 360 3.76 9.74 -17.25
CA MET A 360 3.84 10.38 -15.93
C MET A 360 3.61 11.89 -16.03
N VAL A 361 2.74 12.40 -15.16
CA VAL A 361 2.29 13.80 -15.16
C VAL A 361 2.40 14.34 -13.73
N GLN A 362 2.78 15.62 -13.60
CA GLN A 362 2.92 16.29 -12.31
C GLN A 362 1.77 17.23 -11.98
N ARG A 363 0.99 17.66 -12.98
CA ARG A 363 -0.11 18.61 -12.82
C ARG A 363 -1.43 17.94 -13.13
N PHE A 364 -2.35 17.98 -12.17
CA PHE A 364 -3.66 17.34 -12.25
C PHE A 364 -4.77 18.36 -12.05
N ARG A 365 -5.93 18.07 -12.63
CA ARG A 365 -7.16 18.80 -12.35
C ARG A 365 -7.96 18.00 -11.34
N GLY A 366 -8.27 18.64 -10.21
CA GLY A 366 -9.14 18.09 -9.20
C GLY A 366 -10.60 18.12 -9.63
N LEU A 367 -11.33 17.05 -9.32
CA LEU A 367 -12.77 16.94 -9.49
C LEU A 367 -13.48 17.55 -8.27
N ALA A 368 -14.62 18.20 -8.52
CA ALA A 368 -15.44 18.82 -7.48
C ALA A 368 -16.20 17.80 -6.61
N GLU A 369 -16.50 16.65 -7.20
CA GLU A 369 -17.20 15.54 -6.54
C GLU A 369 -16.43 14.25 -6.75
N SER A 370 -16.68 13.28 -5.86
CA SER A 370 -16.16 11.94 -6.04
C SER A 370 -16.63 11.44 -7.40
N PRO A 371 -15.73 10.92 -8.27
CA PRO A 371 -16.21 10.06 -9.33
C PRO A 371 -17.01 8.95 -8.63
N LEU A 372 -18.17 8.64 -9.18
CA LEU A 372 -18.90 7.46 -8.74
C LEU A 372 -17.90 6.30 -8.77
N PRO A 373 -17.90 5.42 -7.75
CA PRO A 373 -17.04 4.24 -7.78
C PRO A 373 -17.19 3.64 -9.16
N ASP A 374 -16.08 3.44 -9.89
CA ASP A 374 -16.15 2.75 -11.18
C ASP A 374 -17.01 1.52 -10.90
N LEU A 375 -18.17 1.46 -11.55
CA LEU A 375 -19.07 0.33 -11.48
C LEU A 375 -18.40 -0.77 -12.32
N ASP A 376 -17.22 -1.21 -11.89
CA ASP A 376 -16.37 -2.28 -12.43
C ASP A 376 -17.00 -3.64 -12.13
N PHE A 377 -18.30 -3.76 -12.40
CA PHE A 377 -18.99 -5.02 -12.50
C PHE A 377 -19.43 -5.16 -13.96
N PRO A 378 -18.53 -5.57 -14.88
CA PRO A 378 -18.93 -5.89 -16.24
C PRO A 378 -20.13 -6.85 -16.20
N GLY A 379 -21.23 -6.48 -16.87
CA GLY A 379 -22.44 -7.32 -16.99
C GLY A 379 -23.68 -6.86 -16.22
N GLY A 380 -23.63 -5.77 -15.43
CA GLY A 380 -24.83 -5.14 -14.87
C GLY A 380 -25.70 -4.47 -15.93
N ILE A 381 -26.82 -3.88 -15.50
CA ILE A 381 -27.77 -3.19 -16.39
C ILE A 381 -28.00 -1.75 -15.95
N GLU A 382 -27.94 -0.81 -16.90
CA GLU A 382 -28.26 0.60 -16.67
C GLU A 382 -29.68 0.91 -17.17
N VAL A 383 -30.54 1.43 -16.30
CA VAL A 383 -31.91 1.83 -16.63
C VAL A 383 -32.15 3.29 -16.28
N ILE A 384 -33.16 3.89 -16.92
CA ILE A 384 -33.51 5.31 -16.72
C ILE A 384 -34.84 5.39 -16.00
N LEU A 385 -34.88 6.11 -14.88
CA LEU A 385 -36.10 6.40 -14.14
C LEU A 385 -36.58 7.82 -14.45
N GLU A 386 -37.86 7.95 -14.80
CA GLU A 386 -38.50 9.23 -15.08
C GLU A 386 -39.49 9.61 -13.98
N SER A 387 -39.35 10.80 -13.42
CA SER A 387 -40.24 11.36 -12.40
C SER A 387 -40.64 12.80 -12.74
N LEU A 388 -41.70 13.30 -12.09
CA LEU A 388 -42.10 14.71 -12.15
C LEU A 388 -41.22 15.60 -11.27
N ASP A 389 -40.60 15.03 -10.22
CA ASP A 389 -39.72 15.72 -9.29
C ASP A 389 -38.46 14.89 -9.00
N ALA A 390 -37.48 15.51 -8.33
CA ALA A 390 -36.21 14.87 -7.98
C ALA A 390 -36.27 14.11 -6.64
N GLN A 391 -37.45 13.94 -6.04
CA GLN A 391 -37.58 13.34 -4.72
C GLN A 391 -37.15 11.87 -4.79
N GLY A 392 -36.20 11.47 -3.92
CA GLY A 392 -35.67 10.10 -3.90
C GLY A 392 -34.79 9.73 -5.10
N LEU A 393 -34.38 10.70 -5.94
CA LEU A 393 -33.56 10.49 -7.13
C LEU A 393 -32.16 11.13 -7.00
N SER A 394 -31.67 11.36 -5.79
CA SER A 394 -30.32 11.90 -5.60
C SER A 394 -29.24 10.86 -5.94
N PRO A 395 -28.10 11.25 -6.54
CA PRO A 395 -26.98 10.34 -6.74
C PRO A 395 -26.60 9.63 -5.43
N GLY A 396 -26.32 8.33 -5.51
CA GLY A 396 -26.03 7.48 -4.35
C GLY A 396 -27.26 6.87 -3.66
N THR A 397 -28.48 7.31 -3.97
CA THR A 397 -29.71 6.72 -3.43
C THR A 397 -29.77 5.23 -3.72
N ALA A 398 -30.01 4.42 -2.69
CA ALA A 398 -30.05 2.97 -2.81
C ALA A 398 -31.36 2.47 -3.44
N ILE A 399 -31.25 1.37 -4.19
CA ILE A 399 -32.38 0.70 -4.84
C ILE A 399 -32.58 -0.65 -4.18
N TYR A 400 -33.81 -0.94 -3.78
CA TYR A 400 -34.17 -2.08 -2.98
C TYR A 400 -35.16 -3.00 -3.69
N TYR A 401 -34.86 -4.30 -3.70
CA TYR A 401 -35.82 -5.34 -4.01
C TYR A 401 -36.00 -6.20 -2.76
N ARG A 402 -37.24 -6.34 -2.26
CA ARG A 402 -37.54 -7.09 -1.02
C ARG A 402 -36.62 -6.72 0.16
N ARG A 403 -36.30 -5.43 0.30
CA ARG A 403 -35.37 -4.84 1.30
C ARG A 403 -33.88 -5.18 1.12
N LEU A 404 -33.51 -5.91 0.08
CA LEU A 404 -32.11 -6.10 -0.32
C LEU A 404 -31.69 -4.99 -1.27
N ARG A 405 -30.57 -4.32 -0.98
CA ARG A 405 -30.01 -3.32 -1.89
C ARG A 405 -29.54 -4.02 -3.15
N ILE A 406 -30.10 -3.72 -4.31
CA ILE A 406 -29.72 -4.35 -5.59
C ILE A 406 -28.94 -3.41 -6.52
N GLY A 407 -28.95 -2.11 -6.22
CA GLY A 407 -28.33 -1.10 -7.07
C GLY A 407 -28.28 0.29 -6.43
N GLY A 408 -28.08 1.30 -7.27
CA GLY A 408 -28.07 2.69 -6.85
C GLY A 408 -28.26 3.68 -8.00
N VAL A 409 -28.67 4.90 -7.65
CA VAL A 409 -28.76 6.02 -8.59
C VAL A 409 -27.35 6.53 -8.92
N ILE A 410 -27.01 6.52 -10.20
CA ILE A 410 -25.74 6.99 -10.76
C ILE A 410 -25.76 8.52 -10.84
N SER A 411 -26.76 9.06 -11.53
CA SER A 411 -26.89 10.49 -11.78
C SER A 411 -28.36 10.87 -11.91
N SER A 412 -28.68 12.13 -11.66
CA SER A 412 -29.99 12.69 -11.96
C SER A 412 -29.86 14.06 -12.61
N GLY A 413 -30.84 14.40 -13.44
CA GLY A 413 -30.89 15.64 -14.19
C GLY A 413 -32.26 15.86 -14.79
N LEU A 414 -32.40 16.89 -15.60
CA LEU A 414 -33.60 17.13 -16.38
C LEU A 414 -33.50 16.43 -17.72
N ASN A 415 -34.62 15.93 -18.24
CA ASN A 415 -34.69 15.45 -19.62
C ASN A 415 -34.45 16.59 -20.62
N LEU A 416 -34.23 16.26 -21.90
CA LEU A 416 -33.95 17.24 -22.97
C LEU A 416 -35.00 18.38 -23.05
N ASN A 417 -36.25 18.07 -22.77
CA ASN A 417 -37.37 19.03 -22.81
C ASN A 417 -37.60 19.74 -21.47
N GLN A 418 -36.78 19.49 -20.45
CA GLN A 418 -36.87 20.01 -19.09
C GLN A 418 -38.23 19.79 -18.39
N SER A 419 -39.03 18.84 -18.88
CA SER A 419 -40.39 18.56 -18.40
C SER A 419 -40.43 17.51 -17.29
N ARG A 420 -39.37 16.70 -17.17
CA ARG A 420 -39.27 15.58 -16.23
C ARG A 420 -37.85 15.47 -15.70
N VAL A 421 -37.72 14.92 -14.50
CA VAL A 421 -36.44 14.49 -13.95
C VAL A 421 -36.14 13.11 -14.49
N GLU A 422 -34.95 12.95 -15.06
CA GLU A 422 -34.38 11.68 -15.48
C GLU A 422 -33.24 11.30 -14.52
N ALA A 423 -33.30 10.09 -13.99
CA ALA A 423 -32.23 9.52 -13.18
C ALA A 423 -31.70 8.25 -13.84
N ARG A 424 -30.38 8.17 -14.00
CA ARG A 424 -29.72 6.94 -14.44
C ARG A 424 -29.44 6.07 -13.24
N VAL A 425 -29.76 4.79 -13.39
CA VAL A 425 -29.77 3.81 -12.31
C VAL A 425 -28.96 2.60 -12.75
N TYR A 426 -28.09 2.14 -11.87
CA TYR A 426 -27.33 0.91 -12.07
C TYR A 426 -27.90 -0.22 -11.21
N ILE A 427 -28.10 -1.38 -11.82
CA ILE A 427 -28.44 -2.62 -11.14
C ILE A 427 -27.29 -3.61 -11.31
N ARG A 428 -26.88 -4.25 -10.20
CA ARG A 428 -25.75 -5.19 -10.17
C ARG A 428 -26.03 -6.41 -11.06
N PRO A 429 -24.99 -7.04 -11.66
CA PRO A 429 -25.13 -8.18 -12.57
C PRO A 429 -25.91 -9.34 -11.95
N GLU A 430 -25.69 -9.63 -10.66
CA GLU A 430 -26.37 -10.69 -9.90
C GLU A 430 -27.90 -10.50 -9.78
N TYR A 431 -28.42 -9.30 -10.08
CA TYR A 431 -29.85 -8.97 -10.05
C TYR A 431 -30.42 -8.54 -11.40
N ARG A 432 -29.65 -8.67 -12.48
CA ARG A 432 -30.05 -8.23 -13.82
C ARG A 432 -31.37 -8.88 -14.26
N ASP A 433 -31.54 -10.16 -13.97
CA ASP A 433 -32.73 -10.92 -14.37
C ASP A 433 -34.02 -10.52 -13.64
N LEU A 434 -33.90 -9.75 -12.54
CA LEU A 434 -35.04 -9.14 -11.85
C LEU A 434 -35.67 -8.00 -12.67
N ILE A 435 -34.90 -7.39 -13.58
CA ILE A 435 -35.33 -6.21 -14.31
C ILE A 435 -35.93 -6.63 -15.64
N ARG A 436 -37.26 -6.53 -15.73
CA ARG A 436 -38.10 -6.96 -16.86
C ARG A 436 -39.00 -5.81 -17.29
N SER A 437 -39.58 -5.90 -18.48
CA SER A 437 -40.41 -4.83 -19.03
C SER A 437 -41.61 -4.47 -18.15
N GLY A 438 -42.12 -5.42 -17.34
CA GLY A 438 -43.17 -5.21 -16.35
C GLY A 438 -42.71 -4.76 -14.96
N THR A 439 -41.40 -4.62 -14.72
CA THR A 439 -40.85 -4.20 -13.42
C THR A 439 -41.30 -2.78 -13.08
N VAL A 440 -41.73 -2.58 -11.83
CA VAL A 440 -42.19 -1.29 -11.31
C VAL A 440 -41.20 -0.75 -10.29
N PHE A 441 -40.87 0.53 -10.42
CA PHE A 441 -40.05 1.29 -9.48
C PHE A 441 -40.91 2.30 -8.74
N TRP A 442 -40.71 2.46 -7.43
CA TRP A 442 -41.41 3.49 -6.66
C TRP A 442 -40.53 4.20 -5.65
N ASN A 443 -40.90 5.43 -5.31
CA ASN A 443 -40.24 6.19 -4.27
C ASN A 443 -40.67 5.70 -2.88
N MET A 444 -39.72 5.24 -2.05
CA MET A 444 -39.97 4.84 -0.66
C MET A 444 -40.02 6.03 0.31
N SER A 445 -39.51 7.20 -0.09
CA SER A 445 -39.49 8.42 0.71
C SER A 445 -40.91 8.99 0.86
N GLY A 446 -41.50 8.87 2.06
CA GLY A 446 -42.75 9.57 2.40
C GLY A 446 -43.97 8.71 2.74
N VAL A 447 -43.80 7.44 3.13
CA VAL A 447 -44.90 6.61 3.63
C VAL A 447 -45.41 7.15 4.99
N ARG A 448 -46.33 8.12 4.96
CA ARG A 448 -47.20 8.42 6.11
C ARG A 448 -48.33 7.41 6.13
N PHE A 449 -48.30 6.49 7.09
CA PHE A 449 -49.48 5.69 7.43
C PHE A 449 -50.51 6.60 8.12
N ASN A 450 -51.47 7.13 7.36
CA ASN A 450 -52.70 7.66 7.96
C ASN A 450 -53.64 6.48 8.26
N GLY A 451 -53.35 5.74 9.32
CA GLY A 451 -54.28 4.76 9.89
C GLY A 451 -55.13 5.44 10.97
N GLY A 452 -56.45 5.48 10.77
CA GLY A 452 -57.39 5.95 11.78
C GLY A 452 -57.26 5.14 13.08
N LEU A 453 -57.39 5.83 14.22
CA LEU A 453 -57.32 5.29 15.57
C LEU A 453 -58.53 4.37 15.87
N THR A 454 -58.59 3.18 15.29
CA THR A 454 -59.52 2.10 15.67
C THR A 454 -59.13 0.79 14.99
N GLU A 455 -58.02 0.18 15.42
CA GLU A 455 -57.80 -1.28 15.55
C GLU A 455 -56.34 -1.53 15.88
N LEU A 456 -56.06 -1.86 17.14
CA LEU A 456 -54.72 -2.00 17.68
C LEU A 456 -54.36 -3.50 17.78
N SER A 457 -53.88 -4.11 16.68
CA SER A 457 -53.07 -5.34 16.73
C SER A 457 -51.62 -4.97 16.36
N VAL A 458 -50.94 -4.40 17.34
CA VAL A 458 -49.65 -3.73 17.15
C VAL A 458 -48.52 -4.75 17.18
N HIS A 459 -48.10 -5.18 15.99
CA HIS A 459 -46.71 -5.58 15.76
C HIS A 459 -45.93 -4.31 15.41
N ILE A 460 -45.35 -3.63 16.40
CA ILE A 460 -44.31 -2.62 16.14
C ILE A 460 -43.08 -3.39 15.65
N GLY A 461 -42.96 -3.53 14.34
CA GLY A 461 -41.64 -3.72 13.75
C GLY A 461 -40.78 -2.49 14.05
N PRO A 462 -39.46 -2.65 14.21
CA PRO A 462 -38.58 -1.56 14.62
C PRO A 462 -38.74 -0.33 13.72
N VAL A 463 -38.86 0.84 14.36
CA VAL A 463 -39.06 2.18 13.76
C VAL A 463 -37.96 2.53 12.75
N GLU A 464 -36.82 1.84 12.80
CA GLU A 464 -35.71 1.88 11.83
C GLU A 464 -36.17 1.61 10.38
N SER A 465 -37.29 0.92 10.18
CA SER A 465 -37.85 0.56 8.86
C SER A 465 -38.50 1.73 8.10
N LEU A 466 -38.83 2.84 8.78
CA LEU A 466 -39.60 3.97 8.22
C LEU A 466 -38.74 5.14 7.73
N VAL A 467 -37.43 5.11 7.98
CA VAL A 467 -36.51 6.25 7.74
C VAL A 467 -35.58 6.04 6.54
N GLN A 468 -35.55 4.84 5.94
CA GLN A 468 -34.72 4.60 4.76
C GLN A 468 -35.37 5.19 3.51
N GLY A 469 -34.96 6.41 3.15
CA GLY A 469 -35.15 6.94 1.81
C GLY A 469 -34.51 6.01 0.77
N GLY A 470 -35.16 5.82 -0.37
CA GLY A 470 -34.73 4.84 -1.36
C GLY A 470 -35.75 4.63 -2.47
N ILE A 471 -35.38 3.80 -3.44
CA ILE A 471 -36.25 3.40 -4.54
C ILE A 471 -36.55 1.92 -4.38
N GLY A 472 -37.83 1.57 -4.29
CA GLY A 472 -38.28 0.18 -4.24
C GLY A 472 -38.52 -0.39 -5.63
N VAL A 473 -38.32 -1.69 -5.76
CA VAL A 473 -38.53 -2.46 -7.00
C VAL A 473 -39.48 -3.62 -6.72
N ALA A 474 -40.45 -3.81 -7.61
CA ALA A 474 -41.39 -4.92 -7.60
C ALA A 474 -41.53 -5.47 -9.00
N VAL A 475 -41.68 -6.80 -9.08
CA VAL A 475 -41.75 -7.52 -10.34
C VAL A 475 -43.06 -8.31 -10.34
N PRO A 476 -43.95 -8.09 -11.32
CA PRO A 476 -45.25 -8.75 -11.37
C PRO A 476 -45.10 -10.25 -11.62
N ALA A 477 -46.11 -11.03 -11.23
CA ALA A 477 -46.14 -12.49 -11.43
C ALA A 477 -45.95 -12.89 -12.91
N THR A 478 -46.34 -12.02 -13.84
CA THR A 478 -45.99 -12.07 -15.27
C THR A 478 -44.98 -10.97 -15.59
N PRO A 479 -43.66 -11.23 -15.46
CA PRO A 479 -42.63 -10.19 -15.46
C PRO A 479 -42.45 -9.45 -16.79
N GLY A 480 -42.82 -10.10 -17.90
CA GLY A 480 -42.53 -9.63 -19.25
C GLY A 480 -41.09 -9.96 -19.71
N ASP A 481 -40.72 -9.44 -20.87
CA ASP A 481 -39.42 -9.70 -21.51
C ASP A 481 -38.24 -9.06 -20.76
N PRO A 482 -37.03 -9.65 -20.82
CA PRO A 482 -35.82 -8.98 -20.35
C PRO A 482 -35.56 -7.68 -21.11
N VAL A 483 -35.06 -6.68 -20.40
CA VAL A 483 -34.76 -5.36 -20.96
C VAL A 483 -33.27 -5.15 -21.22
N SER A 484 -32.95 -4.22 -22.13
CA SER A 484 -31.58 -3.79 -22.43
C SER A 484 -31.20 -2.52 -21.68
N ASP A 485 -29.92 -2.16 -21.74
CA ASP A 485 -29.43 -0.89 -21.23
C ASP A 485 -30.19 0.30 -21.83
N GLY A 486 -30.40 1.32 -21.00
CA GLY A 486 -31.13 2.54 -21.34
C GLY A 486 -32.65 2.41 -21.34
N TYR A 487 -33.21 1.27 -20.95
CA TYR A 487 -34.67 1.11 -20.85
C TYR A 487 -35.26 2.09 -19.81
N ARG A 488 -36.41 2.67 -20.16
CA ARG A 488 -37.03 3.77 -19.41
C ARG A 488 -38.22 3.27 -18.59
N TYR A 489 -38.18 3.51 -17.28
CA TYR A 489 -39.28 3.25 -16.37
C TYR A 489 -39.83 4.56 -15.81
N ARG A 490 -41.15 4.60 -15.61
CA ARG A 490 -41.76 5.70 -14.85
C ARG A 490 -41.67 5.38 -13.36
N LEU A 491 -41.13 6.31 -12.57
CA LEU A 491 -41.10 6.18 -11.13
C LEU A 491 -42.49 6.43 -10.56
N ALA A 492 -43.05 5.44 -9.87
CA ALA A 492 -44.30 5.60 -9.17
C ALA A 492 -44.10 6.40 -7.86
N PRO A 493 -45.03 7.32 -7.52
CA PRO A 493 -44.89 8.15 -6.33
C PRO A 493 -45.11 7.38 -5.02
N LYS A 494 -45.83 6.25 -5.07
CA LYS A 494 -46.17 5.44 -3.89
C LYS A 494 -46.33 3.97 -4.27
N ALA A 495 -46.04 3.09 -3.30
CA ALA A 495 -46.30 1.66 -3.41
C ALA A 495 -47.79 1.32 -3.38
N GLU A 496 -48.23 0.42 -4.25
CA GLU A 496 -49.53 -0.24 -4.17
C GLU A 496 -49.44 -1.53 -3.35
N LYS A 497 -50.55 -1.95 -2.71
CA LYS A 497 -50.56 -3.13 -1.83
C LYS A 497 -50.24 -4.42 -2.58
N GLU A 498 -50.75 -4.56 -3.79
CA GLU A 498 -50.60 -5.75 -4.64
C GLU A 498 -49.14 -6.06 -4.97
N TRP A 499 -48.29 -5.04 -5.07
CA TRP A 499 -46.88 -5.19 -5.43
C TRP A 499 -46.07 -5.97 -4.40
N PHE A 500 -46.48 -5.93 -3.13
CA PHE A 500 -45.83 -6.68 -2.05
C PHE A 500 -46.21 -8.16 -2.03
N GLU A 501 -47.32 -8.53 -2.68
CA GLU A 501 -47.82 -9.91 -2.75
C GLU A 501 -47.26 -10.66 -3.97
N TRP A 502 -46.63 -9.97 -4.92
CA TRP A 502 -46.08 -10.57 -6.12
C TRP A 502 -44.90 -11.52 -5.82
N GLN A 503 -45.00 -12.74 -6.37
CA GLN A 503 -44.00 -13.79 -6.30
C GLN A 503 -43.67 -14.28 -7.71
N PRO A 504 -42.83 -13.55 -8.46
CA PRO A 504 -42.46 -13.95 -9.81
C PRO A 504 -41.52 -15.15 -9.77
N GLU A 505 -41.80 -16.16 -10.59
CA GLU A 505 -40.90 -17.28 -10.84
C GLU A 505 -39.88 -16.87 -11.90
N LEU A 506 -38.87 -16.10 -11.48
CA LEU A 506 -37.73 -15.78 -12.34
C LEU A 506 -36.79 -16.98 -12.33
N GLY A 507 -36.89 -17.82 -13.36
CA GLY A 507 -35.99 -18.95 -13.55
C GLY A 507 -34.58 -18.49 -13.90
N ALA A 508 -33.68 -18.49 -12.93
CA ALA A 508 -32.30 -19.02 -13.06
C ALA A 508 -31.46 -18.65 -11.83
N CYS A 509 -30.66 -19.63 -11.41
CA CYS A 509 -29.66 -19.54 -10.37
C CYS A 509 -28.58 -18.49 -10.71
N PRO A 510 -28.04 -17.72 -9.73
CA PRO A 510 -26.93 -16.79 -9.94
C PRO A 510 -25.59 -17.47 -10.32
N VAL A 511 -25.55 -18.81 -10.35
CA VAL A 511 -24.36 -19.60 -10.65
C VAL A 511 -24.41 -20.06 -12.11
N PRO A 512 -23.42 -19.70 -12.96
CA PRO A 512 -23.39 -20.17 -14.35
C PRO A 512 -23.17 -21.69 -14.41
N PRO A 513 -23.85 -22.42 -15.31
CA PRO A 513 -23.64 -23.85 -15.48
C PRO A 513 -22.25 -24.15 -16.08
N PRO A 514 -21.73 -25.38 -15.91
CA PRO A 514 -20.49 -25.82 -16.55
C PRO A 514 -20.50 -25.61 -18.07
N THR A 515 -19.34 -25.29 -18.65
CA THR A 515 -19.17 -25.02 -20.09
C THR A 515 -19.58 -26.18 -21.00
N GLN A 516 -19.61 -27.41 -20.47
CA GLN A 516 -20.01 -28.62 -21.18
C GLN A 516 -21.06 -29.37 -20.34
N LEU A 517 -22.22 -29.62 -20.93
CA LEU A 517 -23.32 -30.40 -20.33
C LEU A 517 -23.56 -31.69 -21.12
N PRO A 518 -23.93 -32.79 -20.45
CA PRO A 518 -24.25 -34.04 -21.14
C PRO A 518 -25.54 -33.91 -21.95
N VAL A 519 -25.56 -34.56 -23.12
CA VAL A 519 -26.77 -34.67 -23.93
C VAL A 519 -27.54 -35.93 -23.51
N LEU A 520 -28.76 -35.75 -23.00
CA LEU A 520 -29.64 -36.86 -22.67
C LEU A 520 -30.63 -37.15 -23.80
N THR A 521 -30.93 -38.43 -23.99
CA THR A 521 -31.89 -38.90 -25.00
C THR A 521 -33.22 -39.25 -24.33
N ALA A 522 -34.33 -38.90 -24.96
CA ALA A 522 -35.65 -39.26 -24.47
C ALA A 522 -35.88 -40.77 -24.56
N ALA A 523 -36.42 -41.36 -23.49
CA ALA A 523 -36.77 -42.77 -23.42
C ALA A 523 -38.22 -42.96 -22.95
N LYS A 524 -38.89 -43.97 -23.52
CA LYS A 524 -40.29 -44.28 -23.26
C LYS A 524 -40.50 -45.79 -23.19
N LEU A 525 -40.89 -46.27 -22.02
CA LEU A 525 -41.28 -47.66 -21.77
C LEU A 525 -42.80 -47.79 -21.88
N GLN A 526 -43.29 -48.74 -22.67
CA GLN A 526 -44.72 -49.05 -22.80
C GLN A 526 -44.95 -50.54 -22.55
N TRP A 527 -45.96 -50.87 -21.75
CA TRP A 527 -46.31 -52.27 -21.45
C TRP A 527 -47.80 -52.44 -21.18
N THR A 528 -48.26 -53.69 -21.19
CA THR A 528 -49.66 -54.01 -20.84
C THR A 528 -49.71 -54.61 -19.44
N HIS A 529 -50.48 -53.97 -18.56
CA HIS A 529 -50.71 -54.42 -17.18
C HIS A 529 -51.94 -55.33 -17.11
N ASP A 530 -51.79 -56.48 -16.45
CA ASP A 530 -52.90 -57.41 -16.17
C ASP A 530 -53.70 -56.93 -14.94
N GLY A 531 -54.91 -56.42 -15.20
CA GLY A 531 -55.80 -55.92 -14.16
C GLY A 531 -56.96 -56.86 -13.93
N LEU A 532 -57.37 -57.05 -12.66
CA LEU A 532 -58.46 -57.93 -12.18
C LEU A 532 -59.79 -57.92 -12.97
N LEU A 533 -60.06 -56.90 -13.80
CA LEU A 533 -61.24 -56.81 -14.67
C LEU A 533 -60.95 -56.42 -16.14
N ARG A 534 -59.82 -55.74 -16.43
CA ARG A 534 -59.51 -55.24 -17.77
C ARG A 534 -58.03 -54.86 -17.88
N ASN A 535 -57.37 -55.34 -18.95
CA ASN A 535 -55.99 -54.99 -19.26
C ASN A 535 -55.88 -53.49 -19.57
N SER A 536 -54.82 -52.86 -19.08
CA SER A 536 -54.57 -51.43 -19.30
C SER A 536 -53.16 -51.21 -19.84
N GLN A 537 -53.04 -50.34 -20.85
CA GLN A 537 -51.74 -49.95 -21.38
C GLN A 537 -51.12 -48.91 -20.46
N ARG A 538 -49.91 -49.19 -19.98
CA ARG A 538 -49.12 -48.28 -19.14
C ARG A 538 -47.96 -47.72 -19.95
N THR A 539 -47.52 -46.54 -19.56
CA THR A 539 -46.41 -45.86 -20.21
C THR A 539 -45.64 -45.10 -19.15
N ARG A 540 -44.31 -45.21 -19.19
CA ARG A 540 -43.37 -44.44 -18.39
C ARG A 540 -42.40 -43.73 -19.33
N SER A 541 -42.07 -42.49 -19.03
CA SER A 541 -41.19 -41.67 -19.86
C SER A 541 -40.14 -41.00 -18.99
N GLY A 542 -38.96 -40.81 -19.55
CA GLY A 542 -37.85 -40.18 -18.87
C GLY A 542 -36.67 -39.95 -19.80
N TRP A 543 -35.53 -39.66 -19.20
CA TRP A 543 -34.28 -39.41 -19.89
C TRP A 543 -33.28 -40.54 -19.64
N VAL A 544 -32.46 -40.81 -20.64
CA VAL A 544 -31.32 -41.73 -20.52
C VAL A 544 -30.04 -41.04 -20.98
N LEU A 545 -28.95 -41.40 -20.32
CA LEU A 545 -27.62 -40.87 -20.56
C LEU A 545 -26.79 -41.92 -21.29
N THR A 546 -26.26 -41.56 -22.46
CA THR A 546 -25.40 -42.45 -23.24
C THR A 546 -23.93 -42.07 -23.07
N LEU A 547 -23.11 -43.00 -22.59
CA LEU A 547 -21.66 -42.85 -22.37
C LEU A 547 -20.93 -44.13 -22.80
N ASP A 548 -19.82 -44.02 -23.55
CA ASP A 548 -18.95 -45.15 -23.93
C ASP A 548 -19.71 -46.39 -24.46
N GLU A 549 -20.62 -46.17 -25.43
CA GLU A 549 -21.51 -47.19 -26.02
C GLU A 549 -22.49 -47.87 -25.03
N LYS A 550 -22.61 -47.32 -23.82
CA LYS A 550 -23.54 -47.76 -22.77
C LYS A 550 -24.64 -46.74 -22.52
N VAL A 551 -25.87 -47.21 -22.30
CA VAL A 551 -27.02 -46.37 -21.96
C VAL A 551 -27.41 -46.55 -20.50
N TYR A 552 -27.30 -45.49 -19.72
CA TYR A 552 -27.64 -45.41 -18.31
C TYR A 552 -28.99 -44.73 -18.11
N GLY A 553 -29.83 -45.26 -17.22
CA GLY A 553 -31.14 -44.70 -16.91
C GLY A 553 -31.73 -45.23 -15.61
N PRO A 554 -32.84 -44.66 -15.13
CA PRO A 554 -33.54 -45.14 -13.95
C PRO A 554 -33.92 -46.61 -14.09
N ALA A 555 -33.74 -47.41 -13.03
CA ALA A 555 -34.02 -48.85 -13.07
C ALA A 555 -35.48 -49.15 -13.50
N ASP A 556 -36.43 -48.36 -13.02
CA ASP A 556 -37.85 -48.49 -13.29
C ASP A 556 -38.26 -48.10 -14.73
N LEU A 557 -37.37 -47.45 -15.49
CA LEU A 557 -37.52 -47.19 -16.94
C LEU A 557 -36.81 -48.26 -17.79
N MET A 558 -35.75 -48.85 -17.25
CA MET A 558 -34.81 -49.72 -17.96
C MET A 558 -35.08 -51.22 -17.74
N THR A 559 -35.91 -51.57 -16.77
CA THR A 559 -36.30 -52.97 -16.49
C THR A 559 -37.74 -53.25 -16.86
N VAL A 560 -37.96 -54.45 -17.39
CA VAL A 560 -39.29 -55.05 -17.54
C VAL A 560 -40.02 -55.04 -16.18
N PRO A 561 -41.19 -54.40 -16.08
CA PRO A 561 -42.00 -54.40 -14.86
C PRO A 561 -42.51 -55.81 -14.48
N GLU A 562 -42.63 -56.10 -13.19
CA GLU A 562 -43.09 -57.42 -12.70
C GLU A 562 -44.59 -57.67 -12.96
N ASP A 563 -45.36 -56.60 -13.14
CA ASP A 563 -46.81 -56.58 -13.41
C ASP A 563 -47.16 -56.66 -14.91
N GLU A 564 -46.19 -56.99 -15.75
CA GLU A 564 -46.34 -57.13 -17.19
C GLU A 564 -47.00 -58.45 -17.60
N ILE A 565 -47.86 -58.39 -18.62
CA ILE A 565 -48.17 -59.56 -19.45
C ILE A 565 -46.97 -59.86 -20.36
N ALA A 566 -46.31 -61.00 -20.14
CA ALA A 566 -45.13 -61.42 -20.90
C ALA A 566 -45.32 -61.23 -22.43
N GLY A 567 -44.38 -60.57 -23.07
CA GLY A 567 -44.33 -60.28 -24.49
C GLY A 567 -44.81 -58.89 -24.89
N THR A 568 -45.14 -57.99 -23.95
CA THR A 568 -45.82 -56.73 -24.25
C THR A 568 -45.02 -55.46 -23.94
N ALA A 569 -43.87 -55.57 -23.27
CA ALA A 569 -43.00 -54.43 -23.02
C ALA A 569 -42.16 -54.06 -24.25
N SER A 570 -42.16 -52.76 -24.53
CA SER A 570 -41.30 -52.12 -25.52
C SER A 570 -40.70 -50.85 -24.95
N LEU A 571 -39.38 -50.70 -25.07
CA LEU A 571 -38.63 -49.52 -24.68
C LEU A 571 -38.16 -48.79 -25.93
N THR A 572 -38.60 -47.55 -26.10
CA THR A 572 -38.12 -46.68 -27.18
C THR A 572 -37.08 -45.71 -26.62
N ILE A 573 -35.87 -45.68 -27.17
CA ILE A 573 -34.81 -44.72 -26.83
C ILE A 573 -34.48 -43.94 -28.10
N GLY A 574 -34.77 -42.64 -28.12
CA GLY A 574 -34.62 -41.83 -29.34
C GLY A 574 -35.47 -42.40 -30.49
N SER A 575 -34.81 -42.88 -31.56
CA SER A 575 -35.45 -43.53 -32.71
C SER A 575 -35.42 -45.05 -32.69
N GLU A 576 -34.79 -45.67 -31.69
CA GLU A 576 -34.64 -47.13 -31.61
C GLU A 576 -35.67 -47.76 -30.68
N VAL A 577 -36.13 -48.96 -31.04
CA VAL A 577 -37.11 -49.74 -30.26
C VAL A 577 -36.48 -51.06 -29.81
N TYR A 578 -36.58 -51.31 -28.50
CA TYR A 578 -36.09 -52.49 -27.82
C TYR A 578 -37.28 -53.30 -27.28
N ASP A 579 -37.50 -54.48 -27.86
CA ASP A 579 -38.51 -55.42 -27.39
C ASP A 579 -38.05 -56.16 -26.11
N GLU A 580 -38.99 -56.73 -25.37
CA GLU A 580 -38.76 -57.43 -24.10
C GLU A 580 -37.55 -58.40 -24.13
N ALA A 581 -37.45 -59.25 -25.16
CA ALA A 581 -36.34 -60.20 -25.29
C ALA A 581 -34.96 -59.53 -25.39
N ARG A 582 -34.88 -58.35 -26.03
CA ARG A 582 -33.65 -57.54 -26.11
C ARG A 582 -33.37 -56.82 -24.79
N MET A 583 -34.43 -56.39 -24.09
CA MET A 583 -34.29 -55.82 -22.75
C MET A 583 -33.76 -56.82 -21.74
N ILE A 584 -34.25 -58.06 -21.78
CA ILE A 584 -33.79 -59.15 -20.91
C ILE A 584 -32.36 -59.56 -21.26
N ALA A 585 -32.03 -59.67 -22.57
CA ALA A 585 -30.69 -60.05 -23.02
C ALA A 585 -29.60 -59.02 -22.66
N ALA A 586 -29.96 -57.74 -22.56
CA ALA A 586 -29.04 -56.67 -22.20
C ALA A 586 -28.79 -56.55 -20.67
N LYS A 587 -29.51 -57.31 -19.84
CA LYS A 587 -29.47 -57.25 -18.36
C LYS A 587 -28.25 -57.98 -17.76
N GLY A 588 -27.12 -57.99 -18.47
CA GLY A 588 -25.86 -58.59 -18.02
C GLY A 588 -25.10 -57.69 -17.05
N ASN A 589 -25.52 -57.68 -15.78
CA ASN A 589 -24.91 -57.01 -14.63
C ASN A 589 -24.57 -55.50 -14.82
N SER A 590 -25.34 -54.66 -14.12
CA SER A 590 -25.26 -53.20 -13.99
C SER A 590 -26.05 -52.40 -15.04
N GLN A 591 -26.55 -51.23 -14.61
CA GLN A 591 -27.62 -50.40 -15.18
C GLN A 591 -27.30 -49.76 -16.55
N ALA A 592 -26.73 -50.54 -17.48
CA ALA A 592 -26.20 -50.10 -18.75
C ALA A 592 -26.61 -51.05 -19.89
N PHE A 593 -27.18 -50.52 -20.97
CA PHE A 593 -27.33 -51.26 -22.23
C PHE A 593 -26.12 -51.00 -23.12
N SER A 594 -25.37 -52.02 -23.57
CA SER A 594 -24.39 -51.83 -24.64
C SER A 594 -25.13 -51.74 -25.99
N SER A 595 -25.09 -50.59 -26.64
CA SER A 595 -25.67 -50.42 -27.98
C SER A 595 -24.68 -49.72 -28.92
N PRO A 596 -24.27 -50.37 -30.03
CA PRO A 596 -23.35 -49.78 -31.01
C PRO A 596 -23.98 -48.66 -31.86
N ALA A 597 -25.27 -48.37 -31.66
CA ALA A 597 -26.01 -47.39 -32.45
C ALA A 597 -25.89 -45.95 -31.93
N PHE A 598 -25.35 -45.76 -30.73
CA PHE A 598 -25.18 -44.43 -30.14
C PHE A 598 -23.71 -44.01 -30.20
N PRO A 599 -23.38 -42.90 -30.87
CA PRO A 599 -22.03 -42.38 -30.85
C PRO A 599 -21.64 -42.04 -29.41
N ALA A 600 -20.39 -42.33 -29.03
CA ALA A 600 -19.85 -41.92 -27.74
C ALA A 600 -20.00 -40.41 -27.60
N ASN A 601 -20.83 -39.97 -26.65
CA ASN A 601 -20.80 -38.60 -26.20
C ASN A 601 -19.51 -38.44 -25.39
N MET A 602 -18.76 -37.37 -25.70
CA MET A 602 -17.73 -36.68 -24.92
C MET A 602 -17.09 -37.47 -23.76
N GLU A 603 -15.76 -37.57 -23.68
CA GLU A 603 -15.03 -38.14 -22.52
C GLU A 603 -15.56 -37.58 -21.19
N ALA A 604 -16.60 -38.20 -20.63
CA ALA A 604 -17.35 -37.66 -19.53
C ALA A 604 -16.71 -38.17 -18.25
N LYS A 605 -16.27 -37.24 -17.41
CA LYS A 605 -15.64 -37.57 -16.15
C LYS A 605 -16.70 -38.08 -15.17
N LEU A 606 -16.80 -39.40 -15.01
CA LEU A 606 -17.67 -40.04 -14.02
C LEU A 606 -17.04 -39.98 -12.63
N ARG A 607 -17.80 -39.50 -11.63
CA ARG A 607 -17.34 -39.44 -10.24
C ARG A 607 -18.42 -39.98 -9.30
N PRO A 608 -18.09 -40.85 -8.33
CA PRO A 608 -19.07 -41.29 -7.34
C PRO A 608 -19.52 -40.12 -6.46
N ILE A 609 -20.81 -40.11 -6.14
CA ILE A 609 -21.45 -39.13 -5.25
C ILE A 609 -21.11 -39.44 -3.78
N ASN A 610 -19.90 -39.06 -3.36
CA ASN A 610 -19.39 -39.32 -2.00
C ASN A 610 -19.56 -38.13 -1.05
N ILE A 611 -19.63 -36.91 -1.59
CA ILE A 611 -19.69 -35.65 -0.85
C ILE A 611 -20.75 -34.78 -1.50
N ALA A 612 -21.65 -34.20 -0.70
CA ALA A 612 -22.62 -33.23 -1.18
C ALA A 612 -21.90 -31.98 -1.69
N GLU A 613 -22.19 -31.58 -2.91
CA GLU A 613 -21.62 -30.40 -3.54
C GLU A 613 -22.66 -29.71 -4.42
N ASP A 614 -22.37 -28.49 -4.84
CA ASP A 614 -23.27 -27.75 -5.72
C ASP A 614 -23.30 -28.39 -7.11
N CYS A 615 -24.50 -28.68 -7.59
CA CYS A 615 -24.73 -29.46 -8.80
C CYS A 615 -25.77 -28.80 -9.71
N PHE A 616 -25.76 -29.21 -10.97
CA PHE A 616 -26.80 -28.92 -11.94
C PHE A 616 -27.51 -30.21 -12.34
N LEU A 617 -28.83 -30.21 -12.26
CA LEU A 617 -29.66 -31.23 -12.84
C LEU A 617 -29.93 -30.88 -14.30
N VAL A 618 -29.49 -31.76 -15.18
CA VAL A 618 -29.59 -31.60 -16.64
C VAL A 618 -30.57 -32.64 -17.16
N THR A 619 -31.57 -32.16 -17.90
CA THR A 619 -32.50 -32.99 -18.69
C THR A 619 -32.23 -32.76 -20.18
N GLY A 620 -32.79 -33.62 -21.03
CA GLY A 620 -32.78 -33.35 -22.47
C GLY A 620 -33.87 -32.35 -22.86
N GLY A 621 -33.72 -31.72 -24.04
CA GLY A 621 -34.69 -30.76 -24.60
C GLY A 621 -34.35 -29.29 -24.36
N GLU A 622 -35.31 -28.38 -24.57
CA GLU A 622 -35.16 -26.92 -24.39
C GLU A 622 -35.24 -26.46 -22.92
N GLN A 623 -35.17 -27.38 -21.96
CA GLN A 623 -35.28 -27.04 -20.53
C GLN A 623 -33.93 -26.54 -19.97
N PRO A 624 -33.90 -25.41 -19.24
CA PRO A 624 -32.68 -24.93 -18.62
C PRO A 624 -32.24 -25.86 -17.48
N PRO A 625 -30.92 -26.01 -17.24
CA PRO A 625 -30.43 -26.82 -16.13
C PRO A 625 -30.85 -26.24 -14.79
N VAL A 626 -31.28 -27.10 -13.86
CA VAL A 626 -31.74 -26.70 -12.53
C VAL A 626 -30.59 -26.78 -11.55
N PHE A 627 -30.30 -25.69 -10.85
CA PHE A 627 -29.27 -25.68 -9.81
C PHE A 627 -29.78 -26.36 -8.53
N VAL A 628 -28.92 -27.20 -7.94
CA VAL A 628 -29.17 -27.91 -6.69
C VAL A 628 -28.00 -27.64 -5.76
N ALA A 629 -28.24 -26.93 -4.67
CA ALA A 629 -27.23 -26.62 -3.66
C ALA A 629 -26.85 -27.87 -2.85
N ALA A 630 -25.60 -27.95 -2.40
CA ALA A 630 -25.09 -29.06 -1.59
C ALA A 630 -25.96 -29.38 -0.35
N GLY A 631 -26.56 -28.36 0.26
CA GLY A 631 -27.40 -28.52 1.46
C GLY A 631 -28.76 -29.17 1.23
N LEU A 632 -29.19 -29.37 -0.02
CA LEU A 632 -30.46 -29.98 -0.38
C LEU A 632 -30.35 -31.50 -0.61
N PHE A 633 -29.19 -32.08 -0.34
CA PHE A 633 -28.92 -33.50 -0.47
C PHE A 633 -28.89 -34.17 0.90
N THR A 634 -29.64 -35.27 1.05
CA THR A 634 -29.63 -36.13 2.25
C THR A 634 -29.10 -37.51 1.87
N ALA A 635 -28.12 -38.03 2.61
CA ALA A 635 -27.56 -39.36 2.34
C ALA A 635 -28.46 -40.46 2.95
N GLU A 636 -28.95 -41.37 2.10
CA GLU A 636 -29.76 -42.53 2.49
C GLU A 636 -29.09 -43.84 2.03
N GLY A 637 -28.17 -44.36 2.84
CA GLY A 637 -27.44 -45.58 2.53
C GLY A 637 -26.47 -45.39 1.35
N ASN A 638 -26.70 -46.12 0.25
CA ASN A 638 -25.92 -46.02 -1.00
C ASN A 638 -26.54 -45.07 -2.05
N ALA A 639 -27.62 -44.36 -1.71
CA ALA A 639 -28.31 -43.41 -2.57
C ALA A 639 -28.44 -42.05 -1.85
N TRP A 640 -28.71 -41.00 -2.62
CA TRP A 640 -28.97 -39.67 -2.07
C TRP A 640 -30.42 -39.26 -2.36
N SER A 641 -31.10 -38.68 -1.38
CA SER A 641 -32.41 -38.07 -1.56
C SER A 641 -32.28 -36.54 -1.69
N LEU A 642 -33.08 -35.95 -2.57
CA LEU A 642 -33.18 -34.50 -2.76
C LEU A 642 -34.37 -33.94 -1.98
N ASP A 643 -34.22 -32.71 -1.52
CA ASP A 643 -35.29 -31.98 -0.82
C ASP A 643 -36.60 -31.96 -1.66
N PRO A 644 -37.74 -32.39 -1.10
CA PRO A 644 -39.02 -32.44 -1.81
C PRO A 644 -39.57 -31.07 -2.20
N ASP A 645 -39.07 -29.97 -1.60
CA ASP A 645 -39.50 -28.60 -1.91
C ASP A 645 -38.81 -28.01 -3.16
N LEU A 646 -37.84 -28.73 -3.75
CA LEU A 646 -37.28 -28.36 -5.05
C LEU A 646 -38.38 -28.36 -6.14
N PRO A 647 -38.34 -27.42 -7.12
CA PRO A 647 -39.31 -27.34 -8.21
C PRO A 647 -39.11 -28.44 -9.27
N LEU A 648 -38.87 -29.67 -8.83
CA LEU A 648 -38.71 -30.84 -9.67
C LEU A 648 -40.08 -31.48 -9.95
N SER A 649 -40.19 -32.05 -11.14
CA SER A 649 -41.40 -32.70 -11.62
C SER A 649 -41.05 -34.02 -12.30
N ILE A 650 -42.06 -34.80 -12.67
CA ILE A 650 -41.87 -36.07 -13.39
C ILE A 650 -41.10 -35.91 -14.72
N GLN A 651 -41.01 -34.69 -15.27
CA GLN A 651 -40.23 -34.38 -16.47
C GLN A 651 -38.72 -34.50 -16.24
N HIS A 652 -38.28 -34.47 -14.97
CA HIS A 652 -36.88 -34.61 -14.57
C HIS A 652 -36.47 -36.06 -14.32
N HIS A 653 -37.39 -37.01 -14.50
CA HIS A 653 -37.11 -38.43 -14.36
C HIS A 653 -36.05 -38.89 -15.36
N GLY A 654 -34.93 -39.42 -14.86
CA GLY A 654 -33.76 -39.81 -15.65
C GLY A 654 -32.77 -38.68 -15.95
N GLY A 655 -32.95 -37.50 -15.37
CA GLY A 655 -31.99 -36.39 -15.50
C GLY A 655 -30.61 -36.72 -14.93
N ALA A 656 -29.56 -36.16 -15.53
CA ALA A 656 -28.18 -36.34 -15.07
C ALA A 656 -27.79 -35.23 -14.10
N LEU A 657 -27.15 -35.61 -12.99
CA LEU A 657 -26.61 -34.68 -12.01
C LEU A 657 -25.13 -34.39 -12.34
N VAL A 658 -24.81 -33.11 -12.56
CA VAL A 658 -23.49 -32.64 -13.00
C VAL A 658 -22.90 -31.73 -11.94
N ALA A 659 -21.69 -32.02 -11.47
CA ALA A 659 -20.99 -31.21 -10.49
C ALA A 659 -20.64 -29.82 -11.04
N HIS A 660 -20.90 -28.76 -10.29
CA HIS A 660 -20.62 -27.39 -10.72
C HIS A 660 -19.11 -27.14 -10.93
N LYS A 661 -18.27 -27.69 -10.05
CA LYS A 661 -16.83 -27.38 -9.99
C LYS A 661 -16.02 -27.91 -11.17
N ASP A 662 -16.31 -29.15 -11.60
CA ASP A 662 -15.51 -29.85 -12.60
C ASP A 662 -16.32 -30.49 -13.73
N GLY A 663 -17.64 -30.27 -13.76
CA GLY A 663 -18.52 -30.82 -14.79
C GLY A 663 -18.66 -32.34 -14.74
N ALA A 664 -18.20 -32.99 -13.67
CA ALA A 664 -18.27 -34.43 -13.54
C ALA A 664 -19.71 -34.91 -13.36
N ILE A 665 -20.06 -36.04 -13.99
CA ILE A 665 -21.38 -36.65 -13.84
C ILE A 665 -21.37 -37.49 -12.55
N LEU A 666 -22.27 -37.16 -11.65
CA LEU A 666 -22.36 -37.75 -10.31
C LEU A 666 -23.37 -38.91 -10.24
N GLY A 667 -24.45 -38.82 -11.01
CA GLY A 667 -25.53 -39.80 -10.97
C GLY A 667 -26.74 -39.44 -11.82
N ILE A 668 -27.75 -40.31 -11.77
CA ILE A 668 -29.04 -40.16 -12.46
C ILE A 668 -30.14 -40.02 -11.41
N VAL A 669 -31.07 -39.10 -11.66
CA VAL A 669 -32.22 -38.85 -10.80
C VAL A 669 -33.39 -39.76 -11.18
N SER A 670 -33.90 -40.51 -10.21
CA SER A 670 -35.21 -41.17 -10.28
C SER A 670 -36.25 -40.36 -9.50
N VAL A 671 -37.48 -40.39 -10.00
CA VAL A 671 -38.60 -39.60 -9.48
C VAL A 671 -39.75 -40.57 -9.20
N GLU A 672 -40.07 -40.75 -7.92
CA GLU A 672 -41.16 -41.62 -7.45
C GLU A 672 -42.14 -40.77 -6.64
N GLY A 673 -43.19 -40.26 -7.29
CA GLY A 673 -44.18 -39.40 -6.64
C GLY A 673 -43.60 -38.05 -6.24
N ARG A 674 -43.37 -37.84 -4.93
CA ARG A 674 -42.71 -36.65 -4.36
C ARG A 674 -41.28 -36.91 -3.87
N GLU A 675 -40.80 -38.15 -3.98
CA GLU A 675 -39.43 -38.51 -3.62
C GLU A 675 -38.53 -38.44 -4.84
N PHE A 676 -37.39 -37.78 -4.66
CA PHE A 676 -36.36 -37.59 -5.68
C PHE A 676 -35.09 -38.29 -5.19
N LYS A 677 -34.67 -39.34 -5.89
CA LYS A 677 -33.50 -40.16 -5.50
C LYS A 677 -32.42 -40.10 -6.57
N VAL A 678 -31.18 -39.97 -6.16
CA VAL A 678 -30.01 -39.96 -7.03
C VAL A 678 -29.27 -41.28 -6.90
N GLN A 679 -29.06 -41.95 -8.02
CA GLN A 679 -28.29 -43.18 -8.11
C GLN A 679 -26.94 -42.90 -8.76
N SER A 680 -25.85 -43.34 -8.14
CA SER A 680 -24.50 -43.22 -8.70
C SER A 680 -24.33 -44.13 -9.92
N ILE A 681 -23.68 -43.63 -10.96
CA ILE A 681 -23.30 -44.46 -12.11
C ILE A 681 -22.10 -45.34 -11.73
N PRO A 682 -22.18 -46.67 -11.91
CA PRO A 682 -21.04 -47.56 -11.65
C PRO A 682 -19.89 -47.27 -12.63
N GLN A 683 -18.67 -47.16 -12.08
CA GLN A 683 -17.43 -46.93 -12.84
C GLN A 683 -16.94 -48.19 -13.56
#